data_AF-A0A931RC50-F1
#
_entry.id   AF-A0A931RC50-F1
#
_cell.length_a   1.000
_cell.length_b   1.000
_cell.length_c   1.000
_cell.angle_alpha   90.00
_cell.angle_beta   90.00
_cell.angle_gamma   90.00
#
_symmetry.space_group_name_H-M   'P 1'
#
loop_
_entity.id
_entity.type
_entity.pdbx_description
1 polymer ?
#
loop_
_entity_poly.entity_id
_entity_poly.type
_entity_poly.pdbx_seq_one_letter_code
_entity_poly.pdbx_strand_id
1 'polypeptide(L)'
;MHSRLVSWSRWLYLAGIVLALVLIVPTAWFPFQLGKIAVFATLLMVVVVFYVLGRGVPDLLETHGLKLALLAALLPLSYLVSMFFSTDRAVALIGYGLETDTVLFVTFVFLAFIISFTLFRTLRTARLLLSVLFAALIAAVIFQWVAVAFGTSVLPFSTFADRSANLIGKWNDLGLLAGLLGMLILVWGEFARTAPLRRGLGVAMAVGVAVLLGIINFPLVWGIIFGFSIILGVTAFLMQHSSGAIQQEEKPNITTPPTSLVEKAPWFAVGGAIVSLLFLVFGATLSTGLASVFPVSSLEVRPSYSATLDIINDSHSSVKQLFVGTGPNTFGENWIMYKPLAVNQTQFWSLDFNVGFSTVMTALDTVGFLGAIAWLIPSLLILAGLLRAVRLGVLSREERFVAASLSIAGLFLMTAAVLYVPSQNILLLAFTLSGAAFGFLWRQGRSSASTAHLPQSLLSLFNSAFVALLLLAVTLWAGYTADRRFVAQAFVGQGSAALNRGDADQALRSAAAAYRADAANTNATRLILGAGVTKLQNLANTPTPTADTQTEFANTVSQSIAAGLEAASTTPRDYRPVFALGNVYNLLASLNVQGAYENARTLYQRAVALNPTNPAIELSLARLEAVQGNSDLARQHIQKALTLKPNYTDAILLVVQLEVANNDIPSAIQAATAAAQTAPGVAPIWFQLGLLYYSNGDMAKAIPALERALSITPEYANAKYFLGLSYYAQKRTEDATKQFEDLQKTNPDNSEVQLVISNMAAGREPFASSTPPLSPPQGRTSAPIPE
;
A
#
# COMPACT_ATOMS: atom_id res chain seq x y z
N MET A 1 16.53 -15.25 -35.09
CA MET A 1 16.91 -14.02 -34.33
C MET A 1 17.42 -12.83 -35.18
N HIS A 2 17.54 -12.93 -36.51
CA HIS A 2 18.17 -11.90 -37.35
C HIS A 2 17.19 -10.90 -38.03
N SER A 3 15.89 -10.99 -37.75
CA SER A 3 14.93 -10.02 -38.29
C SER A 3 15.03 -8.67 -37.58
N ARG A 4 14.77 -7.58 -38.31
CA ARG A 4 14.67 -6.23 -37.72
C ARG A 4 13.61 -6.16 -36.62
N LEU A 5 12.51 -6.91 -36.77
CA LEU A 5 11.42 -7.01 -35.79
C LEU A 5 11.88 -7.59 -34.44
N VAL A 6 12.73 -8.63 -34.42
CA VAL A 6 13.30 -9.18 -33.16
C VAL A 6 14.30 -8.21 -32.51
N SER A 7 15.00 -7.41 -33.33
CA SER A 7 15.85 -6.34 -32.79
C SER A 7 15.01 -5.23 -32.16
N TRP A 8 13.95 -4.79 -32.84
CA TRP A 8 13.00 -3.79 -32.33
C TRP A 8 12.29 -4.27 -31.07
N SER A 9 11.87 -5.53 -31.01
CA SER A 9 11.27 -6.09 -29.80
C SER A 9 12.24 -6.03 -28.61
N ARG A 10 13.54 -6.26 -28.81
CA ARG A 10 14.54 -6.08 -27.74
C ARG A 10 14.63 -4.63 -27.27
N TRP A 11 14.71 -3.66 -28.18
CA TRP A 11 14.80 -2.24 -27.81
C TRP A 11 13.54 -1.73 -27.14
N LEU A 12 12.36 -2.12 -27.62
CA LEU A 12 11.08 -1.77 -26.99
C LEU A 12 10.96 -2.37 -25.59
N TYR A 13 11.42 -3.60 -25.39
CA TYR A 13 11.41 -4.23 -24.07
C TYR A 13 12.35 -3.52 -23.09
N LEU A 14 13.55 -3.15 -23.53
CA LEU A 14 14.48 -2.34 -22.72
C LEU A 14 13.92 -0.95 -22.41
N ALA A 15 13.26 -0.30 -23.38
CA ALA A 15 12.58 0.97 -23.16
C ALA A 15 11.45 0.83 -22.13
N GLY A 16 10.68 -0.26 -22.19
CA GLY A 16 9.68 -0.60 -21.18
C GLY A 16 10.28 -0.67 -19.77
N ILE A 17 11.40 -1.38 -19.59
CA ILE A 17 12.10 -1.47 -18.29
C ILE A 17 12.50 -0.07 -17.78
N VAL A 18 13.05 0.78 -18.65
CA VAL A 18 13.43 2.16 -18.28
C VAL A 18 12.21 2.97 -17.86
N LEU A 19 11.12 2.89 -18.64
CA LEU A 19 9.88 3.62 -18.34
C LEU A 19 9.25 3.14 -17.04
N ALA A 20 9.24 1.83 -16.76
CA ALA A 20 8.73 1.30 -15.49
C ALA A 20 9.48 1.89 -14.28
N LEU A 21 10.79 2.15 -14.41
CA LEU A 21 11.62 2.65 -13.32
C LEU A 21 11.68 4.18 -13.24
N VAL A 22 11.60 4.90 -14.36
CA VAL A 22 11.96 6.32 -14.44
C VAL A 22 10.86 7.22 -15.03
N LEU A 23 9.78 6.69 -15.60
CA LEU A 23 8.69 7.51 -16.16
C LEU A 23 8.11 8.45 -15.08
N ILE A 24 7.82 9.71 -15.43
CA ILE A 24 7.17 10.73 -14.57
C ILE A 24 5.92 11.23 -15.27
N VAL A 25 4.77 11.23 -14.60
CA VAL A 25 3.55 11.90 -15.09
C VAL A 25 3.17 13.00 -14.07
N PRO A 26 3.30 14.29 -14.42
CA PRO A 26 3.34 15.38 -13.46
C PRO A 26 1.95 15.94 -13.10
N THR A 27 1.03 15.09 -12.66
CA THR A 27 -0.32 15.54 -12.25
C THR A 27 -0.80 14.81 -10.99
N ALA A 28 -1.38 15.57 -10.04
CA ALA A 28 -1.77 15.06 -8.72
C ALA A 28 -3.01 14.13 -8.75
N TRP A 29 -3.85 14.25 -9.79
CA TRP A 29 -5.05 13.44 -9.98
C TRP A 29 -4.81 12.20 -10.86
N PHE A 30 -3.59 12.01 -11.38
CA PHE A 30 -3.23 10.87 -12.22
C PHE A 30 -2.57 9.77 -11.37
N PRO A 31 -3.12 8.54 -11.33
CA PRO A 31 -2.52 7.46 -10.58
C PRO A 31 -1.24 6.98 -11.25
N PHE A 32 -0.13 7.60 -10.87
CA PHE A 32 1.21 7.43 -11.45
C PHE A 32 1.65 5.96 -11.63
N GLN A 33 1.34 5.11 -10.64
CA GLN A 33 1.66 3.68 -10.68
C GLN A 33 0.96 2.94 -11.81
N LEU A 34 -0.32 3.22 -12.02
CA LEU A 34 -1.11 2.52 -13.01
C LEU A 34 -0.72 2.93 -14.43
N GLY A 35 -0.37 4.20 -14.63
CA GLY A 35 0.16 4.67 -15.91
C GLY A 35 1.44 3.93 -16.32
N LYS A 36 2.33 3.64 -15.36
CA LYS A 36 3.55 2.85 -15.60
C LYS A 36 3.25 1.43 -16.02
N ILE A 37 2.34 0.79 -15.28
CA ILE A 37 1.95 -0.59 -15.54
C ILE A 37 1.28 -0.69 -16.92
N ALA A 38 0.38 0.24 -17.25
CA ALA A 38 -0.29 0.30 -18.55
C ALA A 38 0.71 0.48 -19.70
N VAL A 39 1.67 1.39 -19.57
CA VAL A 39 2.74 1.60 -20.56
C VAL A 39 3.62 0.35 -20.69
N PHE A 40 4.06 -0.24 -19.58
CA PHE A 40 4.89 -1.44 -19.61
C PHE A 40 4.16 -2.64 -20.22
N ALA A 41 2.90 -2.88 -19.81
CA ALA A 41 2.09 -3.96 -20.33
C ALA A 41 1.85 -3.79 -21.84
N THR A 42 1.50 -2.58 -22.28
CA THR A 42 1.34 -2.27 -23.71
C THR A 42 2.63 -2.54 -24.48
N LEU A 43 3.78 -2.05 -23.99
CA LEU A 43 5.07 -2.30 -24.63
C LEU A 43 5.42 -3.79 -24.64
N LEU A 44 5.22 -4.51 -23.54
CA LEU A 44 5.44 -5.96 -23.46
C LEU A 44 4.63 -6.70 -24.51
N MET A 45 3.37 -6.34 -24.71
CA MET A 45 2.56 -7.01 -25.71
C MET A 45 2.98 -6.66 -27.14
N VAL A 46 3.35 -5.41 -27.43
CA VAL A 46 3.95 -5.03 -28.72
C VAL A 46 5.24 -5.83 -28.97
N VAL A 47 6.06 -6.02 -27.94
CA VAL A 47 7.28 -6.84 -27.99
C VAL A 47 6.95 -8.28 -28.33
N VAL A 48 5.91 -8.87 -27.72
CA VAL A 48 5.43 -10.23 -28.04
C VAL A 48 5.01 -10.31 -29.51
N VAL A 49 4.19 -9.37 -29.99
CA VAL A 49 3.72 -9.36 -31.39
C VAL A 49 4.91 -9.23 -32.36
N PHE A 50 5.83 -8.30 -32.13
CA PHE A 50 7.01 -8.11 -32.98
C PHE A 50 7.92 -9.35 -32.96
N TYR A 51 8.04 -10.00 -31.80
CA TYR A 51 8.81 -11.23 -31.68
C TYR A 51 8.18 -12.36 -32.50
N VAL A 52 6.85 -12.54 -32.41
CA VAL A 52 6.12 -13.58 -33.14
C VAL A 52 6.20 -13.34 -34.65
N LEU A 53 5.90 -12.12 -35.12
CA LEU A 53 5.99 -11.74 -36.54
C LEU A 53 7.43 -11.79 -37.06
N GLY A 54 8.41 -11.55 -36.20
CA GLY A 54 9.83 -11.54 -36.52
C GLY A 54 10.46 -12.93 -36.75
N ARG A 55 9.67 -13.98 -36.97
CA ARG A 55 10.08 -15.40 -37.06
C ARG A 55 10.63 -15.98 -35.75
N GLY A 56 10.32 -15.37 -34.61
CA GLY A 56 10.84 -15.79 -33.30
C GLY A 56 10.17 -17.05 -32.72
N VAL A 57 8.97 -17.43 -33.17
CA VAL A 57 8.24 -18.61 -32.62
C VAL A 57 8.85 -19.95 -33.04
N PRO A 58 9.17 -20.21 -34.32
CA PRO A 58 9.90 -21.43 -34.69
C PRO A 58 11.25 -21.53 -33.96
N ASP A 59 12.03 -20.45 -33.95
CA ASP A 59 13.29 -20.34 -33.21
C ASP A 59 13.10 -20.59 -31.68
N LEU A 60 11.95 -20.18 -31.14
CA LEU A 60 11.59 -20.40 -29.74
C LEU A 60 11.33 -21.89 -29.47
N LEU A 61 10.53 -22.56 -30.30
CA LEU A 61 10.20 -23.97 -30.11
C LEU A 61 11.43 -24.89 -30.19
N GLU A 62 12.41 -24.52 -31.01
CA GLU A 62 13.70 -25.22 -31.13
C GLU A 62 14.70 -24.86 -30.01
N THR A 63 14.37 -23.86 -29.18
CA THR A 63 15.25 -23.41 -28.12
C THR A 63 15.39 -24.45 -27.00
N HIS A 64 16.61 -24.92 -26.83
CA HIS A 64 17.01 -25.73 -25.69
C HIS A 64 16.74 -25.01 -24.36
N GLY A 65 16.06 -25.71 -23.45
CA GLY A 65 15.64 -25.16 -22.15
C GLY A 65 14.22 -24.60 -22.14
N LEU A 66 13.56 -24.44 -23.31
CA LEU A 66 12.18 -23.95 -23.36
C LEU A 66 11.24 -24.82 -22.52
N LYS A 67 11.33 -26.15 -22.61
CA LYS A 67 10.49 -27.07 -21.83
C LYS A 67 10.58 -26.82 -20.31
N LEU A 68 11.78 -26.50 -19.81
CA LEU A 68 11.98 -26.15 -18.41
C LEU A 68 11.50 -24.73 -18.11
N ALA A 69 11.73 -23.77 -19.01
CA ALA A 69 11.22 -22.42 -18.88
C ALA A 69 9.67 -22.40 -18.81
N LEU A 70 9.01 -23.29 -19.55
CA LEU A 70 7.55 -23.46 -19.53
C LEU A 70 7.01 -23.98 -18.20
N LEU A 71 7.84 -24.51 -17.28
CA LEU A 71 7.38 -24.78 -15.92
C LEU A 71 6.90 -23.50 -15.22
N ALA A 72 7.42 -22.32 -15.59
CA ALA A 72 6.91 -21.06 -15.07
C ALA A 72 5.43 -20.80 -15.46
N ALA A 73 4.89 -21.50 -16.46
CA ALA A 73 3.47 -21.42 -16.84
C ALA A 73 2.54 -22.07 -15.80
N LEU A 74 3.08 -22.88 -14.87
CA LEU A 74 2.31 -23.41 -13.74
C LEU A 74 1.74 -22.27 -12.88
N LEU A 75 2.39 -21.10 -12.85
CA LEU A 75 1.88 -19.94 -12.13
C LEU A 75 0.56 -19.42 -12.73
N PRO A 76 0.49 -18.91 -13.97
CA PRO A 76 -0.79 -18.48 -14.54
C PRO A 76 -1.81 -19.62 -14.66
N LEU A 77 -1.37 -20.88 -14.84
CA LEU A 77 -2.29 -22.02 -14.85
C LEU A 77 -2.95 -22.25 -13.48
N SER A 78 -2.20 -22.14 -12.39
CA SER A 78 -2.77 -22.26 -11.04
C SER A 78 -3.80 -21.17 -10.76
N TYR A 79 -3.53 -19.93 -11.18
CA TYR A 79 -4.48 -18.81 -11.09
C TYR A 79 -5.74 -19.05 -11.93
N LEU A 80 -5.60 -19.59 -13.15
CA LEU A 80 -6.73 -19.95 -14.00
C LEU A 80 -7.60 -21.06 -13.38
N VAL A 81 -7.00 -22.06 -12.75
CA VAL A 81 -7.72 -23.12 -12.05
C VAL A 81 -8.43 -22.57 -10.81
N SER A 82 -7.74 -21.73 -10.04
CA SER A 82 -8.26 -21.10 -8.84
C SER A 82 -9.41 -20.12 -9.13
N MET A 83 -9.40 -19.45 -10.28
CA MET A 83 -10.46 -18.54 -10.72
C MET A 83 -11.87 -19.16 -10.69
N PHE A 84 -12.01 -20.48 -10.85
CA PHE A 84 -13.31 -21.16 -10.75
C PHE A 84 -13.91 -21.15 -9.34
N PHE A 85 -13.08 -20.91 -8.32
CA PHE A 85 -13.47 -20.81 -6.91
C PHE A 85 -13.72 -19.37 -6.47
N SER A 86 -13.35 -18.37 -7.28
CA SER A 86 -13.65 -16.97 -7.02
C SER A 86 -15.15 -16.69 -7.12
N THR A 87 -15.63 -15.83 -6.23
CA THR A 87 -16.99 -15.27 -6.24
C THR A 87 -17.22 -14.40 -7.46
N ASP A 88 -16.27 -13.51 -7.75
CA ASP A 88 -16.27 -12.69 -8.95
C ASP A 88 -15.13 -13.13 -9.87
N ARG A 89 -15.52 -13.80 -10.96
CA ARG A 89 -14.60 -14.28 -11.99
C ARG A 89 -13.99 -13.14 -12.80
N ALA A 90 -14.71 -12.06 -13.05
CA ALA A 90 -14.18 -10.91 -13.79
C ALA A 90 -13.10 -10.20 -12.97
N VAL A 91 -13.31 -10.08 -11.66
CA VAL A 91 -12.32 -9.54 -10.72
C VAL A 91 -11.13 -10.48 -10.56
N ALA A 92 -11.32 -11.79 -10.46
CA ALA A 92 -10.20 -12.74 -10.44
C ALA A 92 -9.33 -12.69 -11.72
N LEU A 93 -9.98 -12.47 -12.87
CA LEU A 93 -9.30 -12.40 -14.16
C LEU A 93 -8.45 -11.14 -14.31
N ILE A 94 -9.00 -9.96 -14.01
CA ILE A 94 -8.40 -8.65 -14.37
C ILE A 94 -8.18 -7.73 -13.14
N GLY A 95 -8.91 -7.96 -12.05
CA GLY A 95 -8.89 -7.11 -10.84
C GLY A 95 -9.74 -5.85 -10.99
N TYR A 96 -9.42 -4.78 -10.26
CA TYR A 96 -9.95 -3.41 -10.45
C TYR A 96 -8.91 -2.47 -11.10
N GLY A 97 -7.62 -2.79 -10.99
CA GLY A 97 -6.50 -1.96 -11.44
C GLY A 97 -5.24 -2.74 -11.80
N LEU A 98 -5.36 -3.99 -12.27
CA LEU A 98 -4.25 -4.92 -12.50
C LEU A 98 -3.46 -5.21 -11.21
N GLU A 99 -4.17 -5.64 -10.19
CA GLU A 99 -3.62 -6.11 -8.93
C GLU A 99 -2.68 -7.30 -9.16
N THR A 100 -1.69 -7.43 -8.28
CA THR A 100 -0.67 -8.48 -8.38
C THR A 100 -1.24 -9.88 -8.26
N ASP A 101 -2.43 -10.01 -7.68
CA ASP A 101 -3.11 -11.28 -7.44
C ASP A 101 -4.25 -11.53 -8.44
N THR A 102 -3.98 -11.32 -9.73
CA THR A 102 -4.95 -11.54 -10.82
C THR A 102 -4.37 -12.45 -11.89
N VAL A 103 -5.23 -13.20 -12.58
CA VAL A 103 -4.83 -14.08 -13.70
C VAL A 103 -4.05 -13.29 -14.77
N LEU A 104 -4.55 -12.11 -15.13
CA LEU A 104 -3.95 -11.27 -16.17
C LEU A 104 -2.56 -10.78 -15.75
N PHE A 105 -2.39 -10.32 -14.51
CA PHE A 105 -1.09 -9.87 -14.03
C PHE A 105 -0.06 -11.01 -13.98
N VAL A 106 -0.43 -12.18 -13.44
CA VAL A 106 0.50 -13.32 -13.40
C VAL A 106 0.84 -13.85 -14.80
N THR A 107 -0.07 -13.67 -15.75
CA THR A 107 0.20 -13.94 -17.17
C THR A 107 1.21 -12.94 -17.74
N PHE A 108 1.12 -11.66 -17.41
CA PHE A 108 2.11 -10.67 -17.83
C PHE A 108 3.50 -10.92 -17.27
N VAL A 109 3.64 -11.26 -15.98
CA VAL A 109 4.97 -11.60 -15.43
C VAL A 109 5.52 -12.89 -16.04
N PHE A 110 4.67 -13.89 -16.33
CA PHE A 110 5.08 -15.08 -17.08
C PHE A 110 5.56 -14.74 -18.50
N LEU A 111 4.83 -13.89 -19.23
CA LEU A 111 5.24 -13.43 -20.56
C LEU A 111 6.56 -12.64 -20.49
N ALA A 112 6.74 -11.79 -19.48
CA ALA A 112 8.00 -11.09 -19.25
C ALA A 112 9.15 -12.08 -19.01
N PHE A 113 8.93 -13.13 -18.22
CA PHE A 113 9.92 -14.20 -18.01
C PHE A 113 10.28 -14.92 -19.32
N ILE A 114 9.29 -15.36 -20.10
CA ILE A 114 9.54 -16.09 -21.36
C ILE A 114 10.22 -15.19 -22.39
N ILE A 115 9.73 -13.97 -22.59
CA ILE A 115 10.34 -13.03 -23.53
C ILE A 115 11.78 -12.72 -23.11
N SER A 116 12.02 -12.44 -21.83
CA SER A 116 13.37 -12.17 -21.34
C SER A 116 14.31 -13.39 -21.48
N PHE A 117 13.80 -14.60 -21.19
CA PHE A 117 14.50 -15.87 -21.44
C PHE A 117 14.95 -16.01 -22.89
N THR A 118 14.19 -15.49 -23.85
CA THR A 118 14.57 -15.53 -25.27
C THR A 118 15.55 -14.44 -25.67
N LEU A 119 15.29 -13.18 -25.28
CA LEU A 119 15.99 -12.01 -25.81
C LEU A 119 17.42 -11.87 -25.26
N PHE A 120 17.68 -12.32 -24.03
CA PHE A 120 18.91 -12.02 -23.28
C PHE A 120 19.82 -13.23 -23.03
N ARG A 121 19.88 -14.15 -23.99
CA ARG A 121 20.67 -15.40 -23.84
C ARG A 121 22.15 -15.27 -24.16
N THR A 122 22.56 -14.26 -24.94
CA THR A 122 23.98 -14.09 -25.32
C THR A 122 24.69 -13.17 -24.32
N LEU A 123 26.02 -13.29 -24.21
CA LEU A 123 26.81 -12.34 -23.43
C LEU A 123 26.56 -10.88 -23.84
N ARG A 124 26.47 -10.62 -25.15
CA ARG A 124 26.20 -9.27 -25.69
C ARG A 124 24.84 -8.73 -25.24
N THR A 125 23.79 -9.54 -25.36
CA THR A 125 22.42 -9.09 -25.02
C THR A 125 22.21 -9.03 -23.51
N ALA A 126 22.71 -10.01 -22.75
CA ALA A 126 22.67 -10.01 -21.29
C ALA A 126 23.43 -8.81 -20.70
N ARG A 127 24.59 -8.46 -21.25
CA ARG A 127 25.33 -7.25 -20.87
C ARG A 127 24.55 -5.99 -21.17
N LEU A 128 23.90 -5.91 -22.34
CA LEU A 128 23.06 -4.76 -22.69
C LEU A 128 21.92 -4.57 -21.66
N LEU A 129 21.24 -5.66 -21.28
CA LEU A 129 20.21 -5.61 -20.23
C LEU A 129 20.76 -5.09 -18.91
N LEU A 130 21.89 -5.64 -18.43
CA LEU A 130 22.53 -5.19 -17.19
C LEU A 130 22.95 -3.73 -17.25
N SER A 131 23.53 -3.26 -18.37
CA SER A 131 23.92 -1.86 -18.53
C SER A 131 22.72 -0.91 -18.47
N VAL A 132 21.63 -1.25 -19.16
CA VAL A 132 20.38 -0.46 -19.15
C VAL A 132 19.77 -0.45 -17.74
N LEU A 133 19.70 -1.61 -17.08
CA LEU A 133 19.21 -1.72 -15.72
C LEU A 133 20.03 -0.88 -14.76
N PHE A 134 21.36 -1.01 -14.79
CA PHE A 134 22.26 -0.30 -13.89
C PHE A 134 22.13 1.23 -14.07
N ALA A 135 22.04 1.71 -15.32
CA ALA A 135 21.80 3.12 -15.60
C ALA A 135 20.44 3.60 -15.06
N ALA A 136 19.38 2.81 -15.24
CA ALA A 136 18.04 3.16 -14.75
C ALA A 136 17.98 3.19 -13.21
N LEU A 137 18.62 2.23 -12.53
CA LEU A 137 18.70 2.19 -11.06
C LEU A 137 19.49 3.37 -10.51
N ILE A 138 20.63 3.71 -11.12
CA ILE A 138 21.41 4.90 -10.75
C ILE A 138 20.58 6.16 -10.92
N ALA A 139 19.87 6.30 -12.05
CA ALA A 139 19.01 7.46 -12.28
C ALA A 139 17.92 7.59 -11.21
N ALA A 140 17.28 6.48 -10.82
CA ALA A 140 16.28 6.47 -9.75
C ALA A 140 16.86 6.85 -8.38
N VAL A 141 18.05 6.34 -8.04
CA VAL A 141 18.73 6.67 -6.78
C VAL A 141 19.22 8.13 -6.76
N ILE A 142 19.74 8.65 -7.87
CA ILE A 142 20.13 10.06 -8.00
C ILE A 142 18.91 10.96 -7.84
N PHE A 143 17.79 10.63 -8.50
CA PHE A 143 16.54 11.37 -8.33
C PHE A 143 16.14 11.43 -6.85
N GLN A 144 16.17 10.31 -6.14
CA GLN A 144 15.83 10.31 -4.72
C GLN A 144 16.79 11.19 -3.91
N TRP A 145 18.09 11.12 -4.18
CA TRP A 145 19.07 11.96 -3.49
C TRP A 145 18.82 13.44 -3.70
N VAL A 146 18.43 13.85 -4.91
CA VAL A 146 18.02 15.24 -5.19
C VAL A 146 16.80 15.63 -4.34
N ALA A 147 15.77 14.78 -4.29
CA ALA A 147 14.55 15.04 -3.50
C ALA A 147 14.83 15.12 -1.99
N VAL A 148 15.70 14.25 -1.47
CA VAL A 148 16.06 14.20 -0.05
C VAL A 148 16.94 15.39 0.35
N ALA A 149 17.93 15.74 -0.47
CA ALA A 149 18.91 16.78 -0.16
C ALA A 149 18.36 18.19 -0.33
N PHE A 150 17.60 18.45 -1.40
CA PHE A 150 17.12 19.79 -1.74
C PHE A 150 15.63 20.01 -1.43
N GLY A 151 14.93 18.98 -0.98
CA GLY A 151 13.48 19.03 -0.75
C GLY A 151 12.68 19.05 -2.06
N THR A 152 11.36 19.18 -1.90
CA THR A 152 10.40 19.04 -3.00
C THR A 152 10.21 20.32 -3.82
N SER A 153 10.70 21.46 -3.33
CA SER A 153 10.66 22.76 -4.03
C SER A 153 11.51 22.81 -5.30
N VAL A 154 12.52 21.93 -5.42
CA VAL A 154 13.36 21.82 -6.63
C VAL A 154 12.71 20.93 -7.70
N LEU A 155 11.72 20.12 -7.30
CA LEU A 155 10.94 19.32 -8.23
C LEU A 155 9.79 20.17 -8.78
N PRO A 156 9.71 20.39 -10.11
CA PRO A 156 8.73 21.30 -10.70
C PRO A 156 7.29 20.74 -10.70
N PHE A 157 7.00 19.69 -9.92
CA PHE A 157 5.74 18.95 -9.97
C PHE A 157 5.10 18.84 -8.59
N SER A 158 3.88 19.38 -8.45
CA SER A 158 3.11 19.36 -7.21
C SER A 158 2.76 17.95 -6.69
N THR A 159 2.87 16.92 -7.56
CA THR A 159 2.66 15.52 -7.20
C THR A 159 3.71 15.00 -6.21
N PHE A 160 4.92 15.57 -6.19
CA PHE A 160 5.98 15.20 -5.25
C PHE A 160 6.04 16.20 -4.09
N ALA A 161 4.90 16.52 -3.47
CA ALA A 161 4.87 17.49 -2.37
C ALA A 161 5.64 17.02 -1.11
N ASP A 162 5.75 15.70 -0.91
CA ASP A 162 6.50 15.05 0.17
C ASP A 162 7.85 14.50 -0.32
N ARG A 163 8.90 14.62 0.50
CA ARG A 163 10.24 14.06 0.26
C ARG A 163 10.25 12.53 0.15
N SER A 164 9.20 11.86 0.65
CA SER A 164 8.99 10.42 0.49
C SER A 164 8.50 10.02 -0.92
N ALA A 165 7.99 10.98 -1.69
CA ALA A 165 7.50 10.72 -3.03
C ALA A 165 8.66 10.42 -3.98
N ASN A 166 8.54 9.34 -4.75
CA ASN A 166 9.63 8.76 -5.52
C ASN A 166 9.18 8.25 -6.89
N LEU A 167 10.15 7.92 -7.76
CA LEU A 167 9.86 7.43 -9.10
C LEU A 167 9.23 6.04 -9.13
N ILE A 168 9.21 5.27 -8.05
CA ILE A 168 8.86 3.85 -8.12
C ILE A 168 7.45 3.62 -7.64
N GLY A 169 7.02 4.32 -6.58
CA GLY A 169 5.74 4.15 -5.91
C GLY A 169 5.94 4.06 -4.41
N LYS A 170 5.82 2.85 -3.87
CA LYS A 170 5.99 2.57 -2.45
C LYS A 170 7.40 2.94 -1.97
N TRP A 171 7.50 3.46 -0.76
CA TRP A 171 8.77 3.83 -0.14
C TRP A 171 9.68 2.61 0.05
N ASN A 172 9.09 1.47 0.43
CA ASN A 172 9.83 0.21 0.58
C ASN A 172 10.28 -0.38 -0.77
N ASP A 173 9.54 -0.17 -1.86
CA ASP A 173 9.93 -0.63 -3.21
C ASP A 173 11.17 0.12 -3.71
N LEU A 174 11.28 1.42 -3.40
CA LEU A 174 12.52 2.16 -3.61
C LEU A 174 13.68 1.53 -2.82
N GLY A 175 13.43 1.09 -1.59
CA GLY A 175 14.38 0.31 -0.80
C GLY A 175 14.82 -0.96 -1.49
N LEU A 176 13.89 -1.72 -2.10
CA LEU A 176 14.23 -2.92 -2.86
C LEU A 176 15.13 -2.60 -4.07
N LEU A 177 14.89 -1.51 -4.78
CA LEU A 177 15.70 -1.12 -5.94
C LEU A 177 17.07 -0.54 -5.57
N ALA A 178 17.13 0.27 -4.51
CA ALA A 178 18.39 0.72 -3.94
C ALA A 178 19.21 -0.48 -3.45
N GLY A 179 18.58 -1.45 -2.76
CA GLY A 179 19.21 -2.69 -2.33
C GLY A 179 19.72 -3.54 -3.51
N LEU A 180 18.93 -3.64 -4.58
CA LEU A 180 19.34 -4.30 -5.82
C LEU A 180 20.57 -3.61 -6.44
N LEU A 181 20.57 -2.27 -6.53
CA LEU A 181 21.72 -1.51 -7.02
C LEU A 181 22.95 -1.76 -6.14
N GLY A 182 22.78 -1.73 -4.81
CA GLY A 182 23.82 -2.05 -3.84
C GLY A 182 24.43 -3.43 -4.11
N MET A 183 23.59 -4.46 -4.25
CA MET A 183 24.04 -5.82 -4.59
C MET A 183 24.79 -5.87 -5.93
N LEU A 184 24.30 -5.19 -6.97
CA LEU A 184 24.99 -5.14 -8.26
C LEU A 184 26.35 -4.44 -8.17
N ILE A 185 26.47 -3.38 -7.36
CA ILE A 185 27.75 -2.71 -7.08
C ILE A 185 28.70 -3.66 -6.36
N LEU A 186 28.23 -4.45 -5.38
CA LEU A 186 29.06 -5.44 -4.68
C LEU A 186 29.58 -6.53 -5.64
N VAL A 187 28.71 -7.09 -6.47
CA VAL A 187 29.09 -8.09 -7.51
C VAL A 187 30.09 -7.49 -8.49
N TRP A 188 29.88 -6.23 -8.90
CA TRP A 188 30.82 -5.51 -9.76
C TRP A 188 32.16 -5.29 -9.09
N GLY A 189 32.19 -4.87 -7.83
CA GLY A 189 33.42 -4.69 -7.05
C GLY A 189 34.21 -6.00 -6.91
N GLU A 190 33.51 -7.12 -6.70
CA GLU A 190 34.13 -8.43 -6.49
C GLU A 190 34.73 -9.03 -7.78
N PHE A 191 34.01 -8.94 -8.90
CA PHE A 191 34.43 -9.61 -10.14
C PHE A 191 35.10 -8.70 -11.18
N ALA A 192 34.86 -7.37 -11.15
CA ALA A 192 35.43 -6.46 -12.14
C ALA A 192 36.90 -6.13 -11.82
N ARG A 193 37.79 -6.27 -12.81
CA ARG A 193 39.15 -5.69 -12.74
C ARG A 193 39.06 -4.23 -13.14
N THR A 194 39.03 -3.35 -12.16
CA THR A 194 38.85 -1.92 -12.36
C THR A 194 40.06 -1.15 -11.80
N ALA A 195 40.41 -0.05 -12.49
CA ALA A 195 41.40 0.89 -12.01
C ALA A 195 41.03 1.43 -10.61
N PRO A 196 42.00 1.83 -9.77
CA PRO A 196 41.75 2.26 -8.40
C PRO A 196 40.70 3.39 -8.31
N LEU A 197 40.71 4.34 -9.25
CA LEU A 197 39.69 5.40 -9.33
C LEU A 197 38.26 4.86 -9.47
N ARG A 198 38.05 3.87 -10.35
CA ARG A 198 36.74 3.25 -10.57
C ARG A 198 36.30 2.44 -9.34
N ARG A 199 37.24 1.80 -8.63
CA ARG A 199 36.94 1.14 -7.36
C ARG A 199 36.49 2.14 -6.30
N GLY A 200 37.20 3.26 -6.16
CA GLY A 200 36.82 4.35 -5.25
C GLY A 200 35.42 4.88 -5.54
N LEU A 201 35.09 5.11 -6.81
CA LEU A 201 33.74 5.53 -7.22
C LEU A 201 32.68 4.47 -6.85
N GLY A 202 32.96 3.19 -7.08
CA GLY A 202 32.05 2.11 -6.70
C GLY A 202 31.80 2.05 -5.19
N VAL A 203 32.83 2.24 -4.37
CA VAL A 203 32.70 2.32 -2.90
C VAL A 203 31.86 3.53 -2.50
N ALA A 204 32.12 4.71 -3.08
CA ALA A 204 31.34 5.91 -2.80
C ALA A 204 29.85 5.72 -3.16
N MET A 205 29.56 5.09 -4.31
CA MET A 205 28.20 4.73 -4.69
C MET A 205 27.57 3.73 -3.72
N ALA A 206 28.30 2.70 -3.28
CA ALA A 206 27.80 1.73 -2.31
C ALA A 206 27.47 2.39 -0.96
N VAL A 207 28.31 3.32 -0.50
CA VAL A 207 28.05 4.12 0.72
C VAL A 207 26.82 5.00 0.52
N GLY A 208 26.70 5.71 -0.60
CA GLY A 208 25.51 6.51 -0.91
C GLY A 208 24.23 5.67 -0.95
N VAL A 209 24.27 4.46 -1.52
CA VAL A 209 23.14 3.53 -1.48
C VAL A 209 22.84 3.07 -0.05
N ALA A 210 23.86 2.73 0.74
CA ALA A 210 23.69 2.28 2.12
C ALA A 210 23.07 3.36 3.02
N VAL A 211 23.50 4.62 2.88
CA VAL A 211 22.89 5.75 3.61
C VAL A 211 21.43 5.93 3.20
N LEU A 212 21.14 5.86 1.89
CA LEU A 212 19.76 5.94 1.41
C LEU A 212 18.88 4.82 1.99
N LEU A 213 19.39 3.57 2.03
CA LEU A 213 18.69 2.46 2.67
C LEU A 213 18.49 2.66 4.17
N GLY A 214 19.44 3.32 4.84
CA GLY A 214 19.31 3.73 6.24
C GLY A 214 18.20 4.75 6.47
N ILE A 215 18.04 5.71 5.55
CA ILE A 215 16.93 6.69 5.55
C ILE A 215 15.59 5.99 5.26
N ILE A 216 15.58 5.05 4.31
CA ILE A 216 14.37 4.29 3.98
C ILE A 216 13.92 3.43 5.16
N ASN A 217 14.87 2.93 5.96
CA ASN A 217 14.64 2.15 7.16
C ASN A 217 13.74 0.91 6.92
N PHE A 218 14.14 0.09 5.94
CA PHE A 218 13.45 -1.16 5.61
C PHE A 218 14.33 -2.39 5.94
N PRO A 219 14.20 -3.00 7.14
CA PRO A 219 15.08 -4.06 7.61
C PRO A 219 15.16 -5.28 6.68
N LEU A 220 14.09 -5.58 5.95
CA LEU A 220 14.07 -6.71 5.02
C LEU A 220 15.18 -6.62 3.97
N VAL A 221 15.43 -5.43 3.41
CA VAL A 221 16.46 -5.23 2.38
C VAL A 221 17.83 -5.57 2.94
N TRP A 222 18.14 -5.11 4.16
CA TRP A 222 19.39 -5.44 4.83
C TRP A 222 19.54 -6.95 5.08
N GLY A 223 18.47 -7.64 5.47
CA GLY A 223 18.45 -9.10 5.61
C GLY A 223 18.77 -9.83 4.30
N ILE A 224 18.19 -9.38 3.20
CA ILE A 224 18.45 -9.94 1.87
C ILE A 224 19.90 -9.65 1.44
N ILE A 225 20.37 -8.40 1.57
CA ILE A 225 21.77 -8.03 1.23
C ILE A 225 22.77 -8.85 2.04
N PHE A 226 22.53 -9.02 3.35
CA PHE A 226 23.37 -9.83 4.23
C PHE A 226 23.49 -11.28 3.72
N GLY A 227 22.35 -11.94 3.47
CA GLY A 227 22.34 -13.32 2.96
C GLY A 227 23.04 -13.48 1.62
N PHE A 228 22.75 -12.60 0.65
CA PHE A 228 23.40 -12.68 -0.67
C PHE A 228 24.86 -12.25 -0.66
N SER A 229 25.28 -11.39 0.28
CA SER A 229 26.69 -11.03 0.46
C SER A 229 27.50 -12.23 0.95
N ILE A 230 26.96 -13.05 1.86
CA ILE A 230 27.61 -14.29 2.28
C ILE A 230 27.77 -15.25 1.09
N ILE A 231 26.71 -15.45 0.31
CA ILE A 231 26.74 -16.31 -0.90
C ILE A 231 27.79 -15.79 -1.90
N LEU A 232 27.83 -14.49 -2.14
CA LEU A 232 28.81 -13.85 -3.01
C LEU A 232 30.24 -14.07 -2.50
N GLY A 233 30.48 -13.90 -1.20
CA GLY A 233 31.79 -14.10 -0.58
C GLY A 233 32.28 -15.53 -0.70
N VAL A 234 31.43 -16.51 -0.38
CA VAL A 234 31.76 -17.94 -0.51
C VAL A 234 32.06 -18.30 -1.97
N THR A 235 31.22 -17.85 -2.90
CA THR A 235 31.43 -18.15 -4.33
C THR A 235 32.70 -17.52 -4.89
N ALA A 236 32.99 -16.25 -4.53
CA ALA A 236 34.23 -15.58 -4.91
C ALA A 236 35.47 -16.30 -4.34
N PHE A 237 35.43 -16.68 -3.07
CA PHE A 237 36.51 -17.42 -2.41
C PHE A 237 36.79 -18.77 -3.09
N LEU A 238 35.76 -19.56 -3.35
CA LEU A 238 35.89 -20.88 -4.01
C LEU A 238 36.43 -20.76 -5.44
N MET A 239 36.00 -19.74 -6.20
CA MET A 239 36.50 -19.52 -7.56
C MET A 239 37.97 -19.10 -7.61
N GLN A 240 38.43 -18.33 -6.63
CA GLN A 240 39.83 -17.92 -6.54
C GLN A 240 40.76 -19.08 -6.16
N HIS A 241 40.30 -19.99 -5.30
CA HIS A 241 41.08 -21.17 -4.89
C HIS A 241 41.14 -22.26 -5.97
N SER A 242 40.03 -22.52 -6.69
CA SER A 242 40.03 -23.51 -7.77
C SER A 242 40.88 -23.12 -8.98
N SER A 243 41.01 -21.81 -9.26
CA SER A 243 41.82 -21.31 -10.38
C SER A 243 43.34 -21.38 -10.10
N GLY A 244 43.75 -21.36 -8.83
CA GLY A 244 45.16 -21.47 -8.42
C GLY A 244 45.74 -22.88 -8.54
N ALA A 245 44.91 -23.91 -8.33
CA ALA A 245 45.33 -25.31 -8.46
C ALA A 245 45.65 -25.71 -9.91
N ILE A 246 44.92 -25.17 -10.90
CA ILE A 246 45.09 -25.49 -12.32
C ILE A 246 46.36 -24.83 -12.91
N GLN A 247 46.76 -23.65 -12.42
CA GLN A 247 47.98 -22.96 -12.91
C GLN A 247 49.29 -23.52 -12.35
N GLN A 248 49.24 -24.25 -11.23
CA GLN A 248 50.43 -24.88 -10.64
C GLN A 248 50.91 -26.12 -11.41
N GLU A 249 50.05 -26.77 -12.20
CA GLU A 249 50.44 -27.94 -13.00
C GLU A 249 51.18 -27.57 -14.32
N GLU A 250 51.07 -26.34 -14.82
CA GLU A 250 51.58 -25.96 -16.16
C GLU A 250 52.91 -25.19 -16.20
N LYS A 251 53.44 -24.67 -15.06
CA LYS A 251 54.74 -23.96 -15.05
C LYS A 251 55.54 -24.21 -13.76
N PRO A 252 56.62 -25.03 -13.79
CA PRO A 252 57.38 -25.35 -12.58
C PRO A 252 58.30 -24.22 -12.04
N ASN A 253 58.49 -23.08 -12.73
CA ASN A 253 59.61 -22.18 -12.42
C ASN A 253 59.34 -20.67 -12.55
N ILE A 254 58.35 -20.13 -11.82
CA ILE A 254 58.36 -18.71 -11.45
C ILE A 254 57.92 -18.58 -9.99
N THR A 255 58.88 -18.30 -9.10
CA THR A 255 58.64 -17.92 -7.70
C THR A 255 57.96 -16.56 -7.66
N THR A 256 56.64 -16.56 -7.75
CA THR A 256 55.83 -15.40 -7.32
C THR A 256 55.74 -15.43 -5.80
N PRO A 257 55.95 -14.30 -5.08
CA PRO A 257 55.80 -14.29 -3.63
C PRO A 257 54.38 -14.73 -3.26
N PRO A 258 54.19 -15.44 -2.13
CA PRO A 258 52.87 -15.87 -1.71
C PRO A 258 51.99 -14.64 -1.52
N THR A 259 51.06 -14.44 -2.45
CA THR A 259 49.99 -13.45 -2.31
C THR A 259 49.27 -13.73 -1.00
N SER A 260 49.23 -12.72 -0.12
CA SER A 260 48.70 -12.89 1.23
C SER A 260 47.22 -13.29 1.18
N LEU A 261 46.74 -14.04 2.19
CA LEU A 261 45.31 -14.37 2.34
C LEU A 261 44.40 -13.13 2.31
N VAL A 262 44.95 -11.97 2.71
CA VAL A 262 44.29 -10.66 2.71
C VAL A 262 44.05 -10.15 1.28
N GLU A 263 44.94 -10.42 0.31
CA GLU A 263 44.75 -9.98 -1.09
C GLU A 263 43.71 -10.81 -1.86
N LYS A 264 43.37 -12.01 -1.36
CA LYS A 264 42.40 -12.94 -1.97
C LYS A 264 41.03 -12.93 -1.27
N ALA A 265 40.86 -12.11 -0.22
CA ALA A 265 39.60 -12.06 0.51
C ALA A 265 38.53 -11.28 -0.29
N PRO A 266 37.25 -11.72 -0.26
CA PRO A 266 36.15 -11.08 -0.97
C PRO A 266 35.65 -9.84 -0.23
N TRP A 267 36.46 -8.78 -0.23
CA TRP A 267 36.25 -7.60 0.63
C TRP A 267 34.94 -6.86 0.37
N PHE A 268 34.43 -6.84 -0.87
CA PHE A 268 33.14 -6.21 -1.16
C PHE A 268 31.99 -6.99 -0.52
N ALA A 269 32.02 -8.32 -0.64
CA ALA A 269 31.04 -9.18 0.01
C ALA A 269 31.09 -9.09 1.54
N VAL A 270 32.30 -9.09 2.12
CA VAL A 270 32.49 -8.94 3.57
C VAL A 270 31.99 -7.57 4.05
N GLY A 271 32.35 -6.48 3.35
CA GLY A 271 31.89 -5.13 3.66
C GLY A 271 30.37 -5.01 3.59
N GLY A 272 29.75 -5.55 2.53
CA GLY A 272 28.30 -5.59 2.38
C GLY A 272 27.60 -6.34 3.51
N ALA A 273 28.16 -7.48 3.95
CA ALA A 273 27.64 -8.26 5.07
C ALA A 273 27.77 -7.51 6.41
N ILE A 274 28.92 -6.89 6.68
CA ILE A 274 29.16 -6.13 7.91
C ILE A 274 28.21 -4.94 8.01
N VAL A 275 28.10 -4.14 6.94
CA VAL A 275 27.20 -2.98 6.91
C VAL A 275 25.75 -3.43 7.11
N SER A 276 25.32 -4.48 6.41
CA SER A 276 23.96 -5.00 6.58
C SER A 276 23.68 -5.51 7.99
N LEU A 277 24.63 -6.23 8.59
CA LEU A 277 24.51 -6.71 9.98
C LEU A 277 24.42 -5.54 10.97
N LEU A 278 25.21 -4.49 10.76
CA LEU A 278 25.18 -3.29 11.57
C LEU A 278 23.79 -2.61 11.52
N PHE A 279 23.18 -2.50 10.33
CA PHE A 279 21.81 -1.97 10.21
C PHE A 279 20.72 -2.93 10.73
N LEU A 280 20.93 -4.24 10.68
CA LEU A 280 19.98 -5.19 11.28
C LEU A 280 19.98 -5.12 12.81
N VAL A 281 21.14 -4.89 13.43
CA VAL A 281 21.29 -4.84 14.89
C VAL A 281 21.00 -3.43 15.45
N PHE A 282 21.52 -2.38 14.81
CA PHE A 282 21.46 -1.00 15.29
C PHE A 282 20.57 -0.08 14.44
N GLY A 283 19.76 -0.66 13.54
CA GLY A 283 18.99 0.07 12.53
C GLY A 283 18.09 1.16 13.08
N ALA A 284 17.37 0.91 14.18
CA ALA A 284 16.46 1.90 14.77
C ALA A 284 17.21 3.15 15.27
N THR A 285 18.35 2.97 15.93
CA THR A 285 19.18 4.09 16.42
C THR A 285 19.81 4.84 15.25
N LEU A 286 20.33 4.11 14.26
CA LEU A 286 20.96 4.69 13.07
C LEU A 286 19.94 5.44 12.21
N SER A 287 18.76 4.89 12.00
CA SER A 287 17.70 5.53 11.22
C SER A 287 17.14 6.75 11.94
N THR A 288 17.01 6.72 13.27
CA THR A 288 16.65 7.91 14.06
C THR A 288 17.70 9.03 13.90
N GLY A 289 18.99 8.67 13.97
CA GLY A 289 20.08 9.61 13.69
C GLY A 289 20.01 10.19 12.28
N LEU A 290 19.77 9.36 11.27
CA LEU A 290 19.61 9.80 9.89
C LEU A 290 18.35 10.66 9.69
N ALA A 291 17.24 10.33 10.34
CA ALA A 291 15.98 11.08 10.28
C ALA A 291 16.12 12.49 10.86
N SER A 292 17.02 12.69 11.83
CA SER A 292 17.34 14.03 12.35
C SER A 292 18.04 14.93 11.32
N VAL A 293 18.82 14.34 10.41
CA VAL A 293 19.53 15.06 9.34
C VAL A 293 18.64 15.20 8.10
N PHE A 294 17.90 14.15 7.77
CA PHE A 294 17.00 14.06 6.63
C PHE A 294 15.58 13.78 7.14
N PRO A 295 14.72 14.80 7.32
CA PRO A 295 13.38 14.64 7.88
C PRO A 295 12.44 13.99 6.85
N VAL A 296 12.62 12.69 6.62
CA VAL A 296 11.81 11.87 5.72
C VAL A 296 11.41 10.61 6.48
N SER A 297 10.11 10.38 6.62
CA SER A 297 9.56 9.16 7.20
C SER A 297 8.30 8.76 6.47
N SER A 298 8.22 7.51 6.03
CA SER A 298 7.01 6.93 5.46
C SER A 298 6.71 5.63 6.19
N LEU A 299 5.50 5.51 6.73
CA LEU A 299 5.03 4.31 7.39
C LEU A 299 4.23 3.47 6.41
N GLU A 300 4.73 2.29 6.08
CA GLU A 300 3.98 1.27 5.36
C GLU A 300 3.55 0.17 6.33
N VAL A 301 2.25 -0.08 6.37
CA VAL A 301 1.65 -1.09 7.25
C VAL A 301 1.15 -2.25 6.40
N ARG A 302 1.28 -3.46 6.92
CA ARG A 302 0.75 -4.69 6.34
C ARG A 302 0.30 -5.64 7.44
N PRO A 303 -0.53 -6.65 7.13
CA PRO A 303 -0.84 -7.70 8.08
C PRO A 303 0.41 -8.40 8.61
N SER A 304 0.37 -8.81 9.87
CA SER A 304 1.39 -9.69 10.43
C SER A 304 1.33 -11.07 9.80
N TYR A 305 2.42 -11.83 9.94
CA TYR A 305 2.45 -13.23 9.51
C TYR A 305 1.35 -14.06 10.20
N SER A 306 1.17 -13.89 11.52
CA SER A 306 0.13 -14.60 12.27
C SER A 306 -1.28 -14.25 11.80
N ALA A 307 -1.60 -12.97 11.64
CA ALA A 307 -2.91 -12.56 11.17
C ALA A 307 -3.22 -13.05 9.75
N THR A 308 -2.18 -13.14 8.90
CA THR A 308 -2.33 -13.72 7.55
C THR A 308 -2.60 -15.23 7.62
N LEU A 309 -1.94 -15.96 8.52
CA LEU A 309 -2.19 -17.40 8.73
C LEU A 309 -3.57 -17.67 9.30
N ASP A 310 -4.04 -16.87 10.26
CA ASP A 310 -5.38 -17.02 10.84
C ASP A 310 -6.44 -16.90 9.73
N ILE A 311 -6.31 -15.90 8.85
CA ILE A 311 -7.18 -15.73 7.68
C ILE A 311 -7.11 -16.92 6.73
N ILE A 312 -5.91 -17.41 6.41
CA ILE A 312 -5.74 -18.60 5.54
C ILE A 312 -6.44 -19.82 6.15
N ASN A 313 -6.39 -19.99 7.47
CA ASN A 313 -7.01 -21.14 8.13
C ASN A 313 -8.55 -21.01 8.15
N ASP A 314 -9.06 -19.80 8.38
CA ASP A 314 -10.50 -19.55 8.54
C ASP A 314 -11.23 -19.39 7.19
N SER A 315 -10.52 -18.98 6.13
CA SER A 315 -11.09 -18.77 4.78
C SER A 315 -11.35 -20.06 4.01
N HIS A 316 -10.61 -21.13 4.31
CA HIS A 316 -10.68 -22.39 3.59
C HIS A 316 -11.62 -23.40 4.25
N SER A 317 -12.78 -23.60 3.64
CA SER A 317 -13.81 -24.53 4.15
C SER A 317 -13.56 -26.01 3.82
N SER A 318 -12.56 -26.33 2.99
CA SER A 318 -12.23 -27.71 2.61
C SER A 318 -10.76 -27.92 2.26
N VAL A 319 -10.29 -29.17 2.36
CA VAL A 319 -8.93 -29.56 1.95
C VAL A 319 -8.66 -29.24 0.48
N LYS A 320 -9.67 -29.33 -0.40
CA LYS A 320 -9.52 -28.95 -1.82
C LYS A 320 -9.14 -27.48 -1.95
N GLN A 321 -9.80 -26.60 -1.21
CA GLN A 321 -9.52 -25.17 -1.22
C GLN A 321 -8.12 -24.86 -0.66
N LEU A 322 -7.55 -25.64 0.25
CA LEU A 322 -6.14 -25.46 0.65
C LEU A 322 -5.14 -25.62 -0.52
N PHE A 323 -5.46 -26.43 -1.54
CA PHE A 323 -4.59 -26.66 -2.69
C PHE A 323 -4.79 -25.63 -3.81
N VAL A 324 -6.01 -25.14 -4.01
CA VAL A 324 -6.39 -24.25 -5.14
C VAL A 324 -6.80 -22.85 -4.72
N GLY A 325 -6.90 -22.58 -3.42
CA GLY A 325 -7.26 -21.29 -2.82
C GLY A 325 -8.74 -20.92 -2.90
N THR A 326 -9.05 -19.73 -2.40
CA THR A 326 -10.39 -19.10 -2.47
C THR A 326 -10.69 -18.38 -3.79
N GLY A 327 -9.71 -18.29 -4.69
CA GLY A 327 -9.79 -17.57 -5.96
C GLY A 327 -8.85 -16.35 -5.98
N PRO A 328 -8.25 -15.98 -7.13
CA PRO A 328 -7.43 -14.77 -7.23
C PRO A 328 -8.20 -13.51 -6.81
N ASN A 329 -7.50 -12.59 -6.15
CA ASN A 329 -7.99 -11.29 -5.69
C ASN A 329 -9.09 -11.36 -4.61
N THR A 330 -9.19 -12.46 -3.87
CA THR A 330 -10.20 -12.66 -2.81
C THR A 330 -9.69 -12.40 -1.38
N PHE A 331 -8.37 -12.18 -1.19
CA PHE A 331 -7.80 -11.94 0.14
C PHE A 331 -8.47 -10.79 0.89
N GLY A 332 -8.83 -9.70 0.19
CA GLY A 332 -9.54 -8.58 0.81
C GLY A 332 -10.93 -8.94 1.34
N GLU A 333 -11.66 -9.83 0.65
CA GLU A 333 -12.94 -10.36 1.15
C GLU A 333 -12.73 -11.22 2.38
N ASN A 334 -11.72 -12.09 2.34
CA ASN A 334 -11.34 -12.95 3.47
C ASN A 334 -10.88 -12.12 4.68
N TRP A 335 -10.13 -11.04 4.45
CA TRP A 335 -9.75 -10.08 5.49
C TRP A 335 -10.98 -9.45 6.14
N ILE A 336 -11.93 -8.95 5.35
CA ILE A 336 -13.15 -8.31 5.87
C ILE A 336 -13.97 -9.29 6.75
N MET A 337 -14.05 -10.56 6.36
CA MET A 337 -14.83 -11.57 7.08
C MET A 337 -14.12 -12.13 8.32
N TYR A 338 -12.82 -12.40 8.22
CA TYR A 338 -12.05 -13.18 9.20
C TYR A 338 -10.95 -12.38 9.90
N LYS A 339 -10.95 -11.03 9.81
CA LYS A 339 -9.97 -10.18 10.49
C LYS A 339 -9.86 -10.54 11.98
N PRO A 340 -8.66 -10.92 12.48
CA PRO A 340 -8.50 -11.28 13.88
C PRO A 340 -8.81 -10.12 14.83
N LEU A 341 -9.45 -10.41 15.96
CA LEU A 341 -9.84 -9.39 16.95
C LEU A 341 -8.65 -8.62 17.52
N ALA A 342 -7.46 -9.23 17.58
CA ALA A 342 -6.23 -8.57 18.01
C ALA A 342 -5.89 -7.33 17.16
N VAL A 343 -6.27 -7.31 15.87
CA VAL A 343 -6.05 -6.16 14.99
C VAL A 343 -6.85 -4.93 15.46
N ASN A 344 -8.01 -5.13 16.10
CA ASN A 344 -8.84 -4.04 16.61
C ASN A 344 -8.19 -3.24 17.75
N GLN A 345 -7.24 -3.86 18.45
CA GLN A 345 -6.47 -3.22 19.52
C GLN A 345 -5.36 -2.31 18.98
N THR A 346 -5.04 -2.41 17.68
CA THR A 346 -4.04 -1.57 17.03
C THR A 346 -4.63 -0.23 16.59
N GLN A 347 -3.75 0.69 16.24
CA GLN A 347 -4.09 1.97 15.61
C GLN A 347 -4.57 1.81 14.15
N PHE A 348 -4.36 0.63 13.54
CA PHE A 348 -4.71 0.31 12.15
C PHE A 348 -5.99 -0.53 12.02
N TRP A 349 -6.81 -0.60 13.07
CA TRP A 349 -8.00 -1.46 13.15
C TRP A 349 -9.02 -1.27 12.01
N SER A 350 -9.11 -0.04 11.50
CA SER A 350 -10.04 0.38 10.45
C SER A 350 -9.47 0.19 9.04
N LEU A 351 -8.22 -0.28 8.90
CA LEU A 351 -7.62 -0.58 7.61
C LEU A 351 -8.09 -1.93 7.09
N ASP A 352 -8.58 -1.93 5.85
CA ASP A 352 -8.89 -3.13 5.08
C ASP A 352 -7.68 -3.47 4.20
N PHE A 353 -7.06 -4.63 4.43
CA PHE A 353 -5.93 -5.09 3.63
C PHE A 353 -6.39 -6.01 2.51
N ASN A 354 -5.95 -5.72 1.27
CA ASN A 354 -6.25 -6.55 0.09
C ASN A 354 -5.15 -7.58 -0.21
N VAL A 355 -4.10 -7.63 0.62
CA VAL A 355 -2.95 -8.53 0.51
C VAL A 355 -2.48 -8.92 1.91
N GLY A 356 -1.91 -10.12 2.03
CA GLY A 356 -1.36 -10.63 3.28
C GLY A 356 0.07 -10.15 3.54
N PHE A 357 0.77 -10.89 4.40
CA PHE A 357 2.16 -10.59 4.79
C PHE A 357 3.14 -10.48 3.60
N SER A 358 3.01 -11.35 2.60
CA SER A 358 3.85 -11.37 1.39
C SER A 358 3.08 -11.83 0.16
N THR A 359 3.65 -11.67 -1.05
CA THR A 359 3.02 -12.15 -2.30
C THR A 359 2.74 -13.65 -2.23
N VAL A 360 3.69 -14.44 -1.70
CA VAL A 360 3.52 -15.89 -1.58
C VAL A 360 2.49 -16.27 -0.52
N MET A 361 2.45 -15.58 0.62
CA MET A 361 1.43 -15.84 1.65
C MET A 361 0.03 -15.43 1.18
N THR A 362 -0.07 -14.35 0.40
CA THR A 362 -1.33 -13.97 -0.25
C THR A 362 -1.76 -15.05 -1.23
N ALA A 363 -0.84 -15.52 -2.10
CA ALA A 363 -1.12 -16.59 -3.05
C ALA A 363 -1.50 -17.92 -2.37
N LEU A 364 -1.04 -18.17 -1.13
CA LEU A 364 -1.43 -19.35 -0.35
C LEU A 364 -2.90 -19.30 0.08
N ASP A 365 -3.42 -18.11 0.38
CA ASP A 365 -4.87 -17.89 0.61
C ASP A 365 -5.64 -17.99 -0.70
N THR A 366 -5.21 -17.24 -1.72
CA THR A 366 -6.05 -17.00 -2.89
C THR A 366 -5.94 -18.08 -3.96
N VAL A 367 -4.76 -18.68 -4.15
CA VAL A 367 -4.49 -19.69 -5.20
C VAL A 367 -4.01 -21.02 -4.60
N GLY A 368 -3.95 -21.10 -3.26
CA GLY A 368 -3.60 -22.31 -2.53
C GLY A 368 -2.14 -22.72 -2.68
N PHE A 369 -1.84 -23.90 -2.14
CA PHE A 369 -0.47 -24.42 -2.10
C PHE A 369 0.18 -24.55 -3.49
N LEU A 370 -0.59 -24.91 -4.52
CA LEU A 370 -0.07 -25.06 -5.88
C LEU A 370 0.39 -23.71 -6.46
N GLY A 371 -0.41 -22.66 -6.27
CA GLY A 371 -0.05 -21.31 -6.68
C GLY A 371 1.14 -20.76 -5.91
N ALA A 372 1.15 -20.95 -4.59
CA ALA A 372 2.26 -20.54 -3.73
C ALA A 372 3.60 -21.17 -4.12
N ILE A 373 3.62 -22.48 -4.45
CA ILE A 373 4.83 -23.13 -4.98
C ILE A 373 5.20 -22.59 -6.36
N ALA A 374 4.22 -22.33 -7.22
CA ALA A 374 4.49 -21.86 -8.58
C ALA A 374 5.25 -20.52 -8.61
N TRP A 375 5.03 -19.66 -7.60
CA TRP A 375 5.82 -18.43 -7.40
C TRP A 375 7.32 -18.68 -7.17
N LEU A 376 7.72 -19.87 -6.70
CA LEU A 376 9.13 -20.22 -6.45
C LEU A 376 9.85 -20.76 -7.69
N ILE A 377 9.12 -21.15 -8.74
CA ILE A 377 9.68 -21.78 -9.94
C ILE A 377 10.77 -20.93 -10.62
N PRO A 378 10.62 -19.61 -10.81
CA PRO A 378 11.68 -18.79 -11.42
C PRO A 378 13.00 -18.89 -10.65
N SER A 379 12.96 -18.85 -9.31
CA SER A 379 14.13 -19.01 -8.45
C SER A 379 14.77 -20.40 -8.61
N LEU A 380 13.94 -21.46 -8.61
CA LEU A 380 14.41 -22.84 -8.80
C LEU A 380 15.10 -23.03 -10.15
N LEU A 381 14.57 -22.40 -11.22
CA LEU A 381 15.16 -22.44 -12.55
C LEU A 381 16.53 -21.74 -12.59
N ILE A 382 16.67 -20.57 -11.94
CA ILE A 382 17.98 -19.89 -11.81
C ILE A 382 18.99 -20.80 -11.11
N LEU A 383 18.60 -21.40 -9.97
CA LEU A 383 19.46 -22.29 -9.19
C LEU A 383 19.87 -23.53 -10.02
N ALA A 384 18.94 -24.14 -10.74
CA ALA A 384 19.23 -25.25 -11.66
C ALA A 384 20.21 -24.83 -12.77
N GLY A 385 20.03 -23.63 -13.32
CA GLY A 385 20.94 -23.04 -14.31
C GLY A 385 22.35 -22.83 -13.75
N LEU A 386 22.47 -22.30 -12.53
CA LEU A 386 23.75 -22.09 -11.85
C LEU A 386 24.48 -23.41 -11.59
N LEU A 387 23.78 -24.40 -11.01
CA LEU A 387 24.33 -25.73 -10.74
C LEU A 387 24.86 -26.38 -12.02
N ARG A 388 24.09 -26.28 -13.11
CA ARG A 388 24.51 -26.80 -14.42
C ARG A 388 25.73 -26.07 -14.96
N ALA A 389 25.75 -24.73 -14.91
CA ALA A 389 26.85 -23.94 -15.43
C ALA A 389 28.17 -24.20 -14.68
N VAL A 390 28.11 -24.39 -13.37
CA VAL A 390 29.26 -24.80 -12.54
C VAL A 390 29.74 -26.19 -12.92
N ARG A 391 28.83 -27.18 -13.02
CA ARG A 391 29.18 -28.57 -13.38
C ARG A 391 29.86 -28.70 -14.73
N LEU A 392 29.47 -27.88 -15.71
CA LEU A 392 30.04 -27.93 -17.05
C LEU A 392 31.35 -27.13 -17.17
N GLY A 393 31.69 -26.27 -16.21
CA GLY A 393 32.94 -25.50 -16.22
C GLY A 393 33.09 -24.48 -17.35
N VAL A 394 32.01 -24.17 -18.09
CA VAL A 394 32.11 -23.52 -19.42
C VAL A 394 32.14 -21.99 -19.35
N LEU A 395 31.86 -21.39 -18.21
CA LEU A 395 31.75 -19.93 -18.12
C LEU A 395 33.14 -19.28 -18.14
N SER A 396 33.38 -18.46 -19.15
CA SER A 396 34.47 -17.48 -19.15
C SER A 396 34.32 -16.48 -18.00
N ARG A 397 35.39 -15.76 -17.67
CA ARG A 397 35.38 -14.79 -16.57
C ARG A 397 34.30 -13.70 -16.72
N GLU A 398 34.10 -13.18 -17.93
CA GLU A 398 33.05 -12.19 -18.19
C GLU A 398 31.66 -12.80 -18.09
N GLU A 399 31.48 -14.04 -18.54
CA GLU A 399 30.20 -14.74 -18.42
C GLU A 399 29.86 -15.07 -16.97
N ARG A 400 30.85 -15.38 -16.13
CA ARG A 400 30.64 -15.54 -14.68
C ARG A 400 30.13 -14.26 -14.04
N PHE A 401 30.69 -13.11 -14.38
CA PHE A 401 30.22 -11.82 -13.88
C PHE A 401 28.77 -11.54 -14.30
N VAL A 402 28.44 -11.75 -15.58
CA VAL A 402 27.08 -11.53 -16.10
C VAL A 402 26.09 -12.54 -15.50
N ALA A 403 26.47 -13.81 -15.39
CA ALA A 403 25.69 -14.85 -14.72
C ALA A 403 25.41 -14.48 -13.26
N ALA A 404 26.46 -14.16 -12.49
CA ALA A 404 26.32 -13.78 -11.08
C ALA A 404 25.42 -12.55 -10.91
N SER A 405 25.61 -11.52 -11.74
CA SER A 405 24.80 -10.29 -11.69
C SER A 405 23.32 -10.57 -11.98
N LEU A 406 23.01 -11.30 -13.05
CA LEU A 406 21.61 -11.64 -13.40
C LEU A 406 20.97 -12.57 -12.37
N SER A 407 21.70 -13.59 -11.90
CA SER A 407 21.21 -14.52 -10.89
C SER A 407 20.94 -13.85 -9.56
N ILE A 408 21.87 -13.04 -9.06
CA ILE A 408 21.67 -12.28 -7.82
C ILE A 408 20.52 -11.30 -7.99
N ALA A 409 20.44 -10.60 -9.12
CA ALA A 409 19.36 -9.64 -9.36
C ALA A 409 17.97 -10.31 -9.38
N GLY A 410 17.83 -11.45 -10.08
CA GLY A 410 16.60 -12.23 -10.10
C GLY A 410 16.25 -12.81 -8.73
N LEU A 411 17.20 -13.50 -8.08
CA LEU A 411 16.98 -14.14 -6.78
C LEU A 411 16.72 -13.14 -5.66
N PHE A 412 17.36 -11.96 -5.68
CA PHE A 412 17.13 -10.88 -4.72
C PHE A 412 15.66 -10.43 -4.75
N LEU A 413 15.13 -10.09 -5.93
CA LEU A 413 13.75 -9.63 -6.06
C LEU A 413 12.73 -10.75 -5.85
N MET A 414 13.03 -11.99 -6.26
CA MET A 414 12.16 -13.13 -5.96
C MET A 414 12.13 -13.43 -4.45
N THR A 415 13.25 -13.28 -3.74
CA THR A 415 13.29 -13.38 -2.27
C THR A 415 12.44 -12.28 -1.62
N ALA A 416 12.48 -11.06 -2.16
CA ALA A 416 11.61 -9.99 -1.72
C ALA A 416 10.11 -10.33 -1.90
N ALA A 417 9.71 -10.97 -3.02
CA ALA A 417 8.33 -11.42 -3.22
C ALA A 417 7.88 -12.51 -2.21
N VAL A 418 8.80 -13.33 -1.71
CA VAL A 418 8.51 -14.33 -0.67
C VAL A 418 8.28 -13.68 0.70
N LEU A 419 8.98 -12.58 1.00
CA LEU A 419 9.04 -11.96 2.33
C LEU A 419 8.29 -10.62 2.44
N TYR A 420 7.80 -10.10 1.31
CA TYR A 420 7.10 -8.82 1.18
C TYR A 420 6.09 -8.86 0.03
N VAL A 421 5.33 -7.77 -0.15
CA VAL A 421 4.39 -7.57 -1.25
C VAL A 421 4.90 -6.43 -2.15
N PRO A 422 5.85 -6.73 -3.06
CA PRO A 422 6.37 -5.72 -3.99
C PRO A 422 5.27 -5.23 -4.92
N SER A 423 5.40 -4.00 -5.43
CA SER A 423 4.51 -3.52 -6.50
C SER A 423 4.66 -4.34 -7.79
N GLN A 424 3.68 -4.14 -8.67
CA GLN A 424 3.65 -4.71 -10.02
C GLN A 424 4.97 -4.50 -10.78
N ASN A 425 5.56 -3.30 -10.69
CA ASN A 425 6.81 -2.96 -11.40
C ASN A 425 7.98 -3.80 -10.90
N ILE A 426 8.08 -4.02 -9.59
CA ILE A 426 9.14 -4.84 -8.99
C ILE A 426 8.97 -6.31 -9.38
N LEU A 427 7.75 -6.84 -9.37
CA LEU A 427 7.47 -8.22 -9.78
C LEU A 427 7.74 -8.45 -11.28
N LEU A 428 7.36 -7.51 -12.15
CA LEU A 428 7.69 -7.56 -13.58
C LEU A 428 9.21 -7.57 -13.79
N LEU A 429 9.94 -6.73 -13.05
CA LEU A 429 11.41 -6.72 -13.10
C LEU A 429 12.00 -8.04 -12.56
N ALA A 430 11.45 -8.61 -11.48
CA ALA A 430 11.89 -9.88 -10.91
C ALA A 430 11.79 -11.03 -11.93
N PHE A 431 10.64 -11.15 -12.62
CA PHE A 431 10.43 -12.17 -13.65
C PHE A 431 11.27 -11.91 -14.90
N THR A 432 11.44 -10.64 -15.29
CA THR A 432 12.34 -10.24 -16.38
C THR A 432 13.77 -10.69 -16.09
N LEU A 433 14.31 -10.40 -14.91
CA LEU A 433 15.67 -10.76 -14.55
C LEU A 433 15.83 -12.27 -14.36
N SER A 434 14.83 -12.94 -13.80
CA SER A 434 14.83 -14.40 -13.65
C SER A 434 14.84 -15.12 -15.00
N GLY A 435 14.03 -14.65 -15.96
CA GLY A 435 14.02 -15.16 -17.33
C GLY A 435 15.36 -14.98 -18.02
N ALA A 436 15.93 -13.78 -17.97
CA ALA A 436 17.25 -13.48 -18.52
C ALA A 436 18.35 -14.34 -17.89
N ALA A 437 18.36 -14.46 -16.55
CA ALA A 437 19.32 -15.26 -15.80
C ALA A 437 19.27 -16.73 -16.24
N PHE A 438 18.07 -17.34 -16.24
CA PHE A 438 17.91 -18.72 -16.66
C PHE A 438 18.27 -18.91 -18.14
N GLY A 439 17.81 -18.02 -19.03
CA GLY A 439 18.09 -18.08 -20.46
C GLY A 439 19.57 -17.97 -20.81
N PHE A 440 20.30 -17.11 -20.08
CA PHE A 440 21.74 -16.96 -20.19
C PHE A 440 22.46 -18.22 -19.67
N LEU A 441 22.18 -18.65 -18.44
CA LEU A 441 22.83 -19.81 -17.80
C LEU A 441 22.60 -21.11 -18.57
N TRP A 442 21.36 -21.36 -19.01
CA TRP A 442 20.98 -22.63 -19.62
C TRP A 442 21.53 -22.82 -21.03
N ARG A 443 21.91 -21.72 -21.70
CA ARG A 443 22.53 -21.74 -23.03
C ARG A 443 24.00 -22.17 -22.98
N GLN A 444 24.70 -21.88 -21.87
CA GLN A 444 26.14 -22.01 -21.82
C GLN A 444 26.62 -23.46 -21.97
N GLY A 445 27.75 -23.66 -22.64
CA GLY A 445 28.34 -24.98 -22.87
C GLY A 445 27.94 -25.71 -24.15
N ARG A 446 27.34 -25.01 -25.13
CA ARG A 446 26.98 -25.64 -26.41
C ARG A 446 27.40 -24.77 -27.59
N SER A 447 28.08 -25.37 -28.55
CA SER A 447 28.33 -24.77 -29.86
C SER A 447 26.99 -24.50 -30.54
N SER A 448 26.91 -23.38 -31.25
CA SER A 448 25.77 -23.05 -32.09
C SER A 448 25.72 -24.10 -33.20
N ALA A 449 25.01 -25.22 -32.98
CA ALA A 449 24.68 -26.13 -34.07
C ALA A 449 24.02 -25.26 -35.15
N SER A 450 24.58 -25.27 -36.36
CA SER A 450 24.02 -24.53 -37.48
C SER A 450 22.59 -25.01 -37.67
N THR A 451 21.64 -24.17 -37.28
CA THR A 451 20.23 -24.37 -37.57
C THR A 451 20.11 -24.35 -39.08
N ALA A 452 20.09 -25.53 -39.71
CA ALA A 452 19.69 -25.66 -41.10
C ALA A 452 18.29 -25.05 -41.20
N HIS A 453 18.16 -23.98 -41.98
CA HIS A 453 16.86 -23.36 -42.25
C HIS A 453 16.00 -24.38 -43.00
N LEU A 454 15.15 -25.11 -42.27
CA LEU A 454 14.12 -25.93 -42.90
C LEU A 454 13.17 -25.00 -43.68
N PRO A 455 12.88 -25.28 -44.96
CA PRO A 455 11.92 -24.50 -45.73
C PRO A 455 10.55 -24.57 -45.03
N GLN A 456 9.98 -23.40 -44.74
CA GLN A 456 8.71 -23.31 -44.01
C GLN A 456 7.56 -23.81 -44.90
N SER A 457 6.75 -24.73 -44.37
CA SER A 457 5.44 -24.99 -44.95
C SER A 457 4.54 -23.77 -44.73
N LEU A 458 3.67 -23.46 -45.70
CA LEU A 458 2.65 -22.40 -45.58
C LEU A 458 1.84 -22.52 -44.28
N LEU A 459 1.62 -23.75 -43.79
CA LEU A 459 0.92 -24.04 -42.55
C LEU A 459 1.64 -23.49 -41.31
N SER A 460 2.97 -23.55 -41.26
CA SER A 460 3.75 -23.02 -40.12
C SER A 460 3.72 -21.49 -40.05
N LEU A 461 3.78 -20.82 -41.22
CA LEU A 461 3.60 -19.37 -41.34
C LEU A 461 2.19 -18.96 -40.92
N PHE A 462 1.17 -19.67 -41.42
CA PHE A 462 -0.23 -19.44 -41.05
C PHE A 462 -0.45 -19.60 -39.54
N ASN A 463 0.03 -20.68 -38.93
CA ASN A 463 -0.11 -20.91 -37.49
C ASN A 463 0.59 -19.83 -36.66
N SER A 464 1.79 -19.40 -37.06
CA SER A 464 2.51 -18.32 -36.37
C SER A 464 1.79 -16.97 -36.49
N ALA A 465 1.23 -16.66 -37.66
CA ALA A 465 0.42 -15.47 -37.89
C ALA A 465 -0.90 -15.51 -37.11
N PHE A 466 -1.55 -16.68 -37.03
CA PHE A 466 -2.77 -16.89 -36.27
C PHE A 466 -2.53 -16.71 -34.76
N VAL A 467 -1.48 -17.30 -34.21
CA VAL A 467 -1.07 -17.07 -32.81
C VAL A 467 -0.72 -15.60 -32.56
N ALA A 468 -0.03 -14.94 -33.50
CA ALA A 468 0.25 -13.51 -33.40
C ALA A 468 -1.04 -12.68 -33.35
N LEU A 469 -2.01 -13.00 -34.21
CA LEU A 469 -3.30 -12.32 -34.29
C LEU A 469 -4.12 -12.53 -33.02
N LEU A 470 -4.15 -13.75 -32.48
CA LEU A 470 -4.81 -14.05 -31.20
C LEU A 470 -4.17 -13.30 -30.04
N LEU A 471 -2.84 -13.34 -29.93
CA LEU A 471 -2.11 -12.59 -28.91
C LEU A 471 -2.34 -11.08 -29.07
N LEU A 472 -2.39 -10.56 -30.30
CA LEU A 472 -2.71 -9.16 -30.58
C LEU A 472 -4.16 -8.82 -30.19
N ALA A 473 -5.13 -9.67 -30.48
CA ALA A 473 -6.52 -9.45 -30.09
C ALA A 473 -6.66 -9.42 -28.55
N VAL A 474 -6.05 -10.38 -27.85
CA VAL A 474 -6.00 -10.41 -26.38
C VAL A 474 -5.27 -9.17 -25.83
N THR A 475 -4.19 -8.74 -26.48
CA THR A 475 -3.48 -7.49 -26.15
C THR A 475 -4.38 -6.28 -26.22
N LEU A 476 -5.04 -6.08 -27.37
CA LEU A 476 -5.86 -4.91 -27.63
C LEU A 476 -7.05 -4.87 -26.67
N TRP A 477 -7.65 -6.03 -26.40
CA TRP A 477 -8.73 -6.14 -25.42
C TRP A 477 -8.26 -5.86 -23.98
N ALA A 478 -7.12 -6.41 -23.57
CA ALA A 478 -6.56 -6.17 -22.24
C ALA A 478 -6.13 -4.71 -22.05
N GLY A 479 -5.50 -4.12 -23.07
CA GLY A 479 -5.10 -2.71 -23.11
C GLY A 479 -6.31 -1.78 -23.01
N TYR A 480 -7.33 -1.98 -23.86
CA TYR A 480 -8.57 -1.21 -23.81
C TYR A 480 -9.25 -1.27 -22.43
N THR A 481 -9.29 -2.47 -21.82
CA THR A 481 -9.88 -2.66 -20.50
C THR A 481 -9.06 -1.96 -19.41
N ALA A 482 -7.73 -2.03 -19.48
CA ALA A 482 -6.83 -1.35 -18.57
C ALA A 482 -6.96 0.18 -18.67
N ASP A 483 -6.99 0.72 -19.90
CA ASP A 483 -7.12 2.16 -20.16
C ASP A 483 -8.46 2.71 -19.65
N ARG A 484 -9.56 2.00 -19.94
CA ARG A 484 -10.89 2.40 -19.47
C ARG A 484 -10.97 2.49 -17.94
N ARG A 485 -10.44 1.47 -17.26
CA ARG A 485 -10.36 1.42 -15.79
C ARG A 485 -9.43 2.47 -15.22
N PHE A 486 -8.29 2.68 -15.87
CA PHE A 486 -7.34 3.73 -15.52
C PHE A 486 -8.01 5.11 -15.56
N VAL A 487 -8.74 5.42 -16.64
CA VAL A 487 -9.49 6.67 -16.78
C VAL A 487 -10.56 6.80 -15.69
N ALA A 488 -11.32 5.74 -15.43
CA ALA A 488 -12.31 5.74 -14.36
C ALA A 488 -11.69 6.04 -12.98
N GLN A 489 -10.55 5.41 -12.67
CA GLN A 489 -9.85 5.66 -11.40
C GLN A 489 -9.24 7.06 -11.31
N ALA A 490 -8.77 7.64 -12.41
CA ALA A 490 -8.31 9.03 -12.43
C ALA A 490 -9.44 10.00 -12.06
N PHE A 491 -10.65 9.78 -12.59
CA PHE A 491 -11.83 10.56 -12.22
C PHE A 491 -12.27 10.33 -10.76
N VAL A 492 -12.17 9.10 -10.25
CA VAL A 492 -12.38 8.85 -8.81
C VAL A 492 -11.39 9.64 -7.97
N GLY A 493 -10.11 9.62 -8.32
CA GLY A 493 -9.07 10.39 -7.62
C GLY A 493 -9.36 11.90 -7.62
N GLN A 494 -9.77 12.45 -8.77
CA GLN A 494 -10.20 13.84 -8.88
C GLN A 494 -11.40 14.14 -7.97
N GLY A 495 -12.40 13.25 -7.94
CA GLY A 495 -13.59 13.44 -7.13
C GLY A 495 -13.32 13.31 -5.63
N SER A 496 -12.48 12.37 -5.21
CA SER A 496 -12.03 12.25 -3.81
C SER A 496 -11.27 13.50 -3.36
N ALA A 497 -10.40 14.07 -4.21
CA ALA A 497 -9.70 15.32 -3.91
C ALA A 497 -10.64 16.54 -3.84
N ALA A 498 -11.74 16.53 -4.57
CA ALA A 498 -12.80 17.54 -4.45
C ALA A 498 -13.59 17.39 -3.14
N LEU A 499 -13.98 16.15 -2.80
CA LEU A 499 -14.71 15.85 -1.57
C LEU A 499 -13.91 16.23 -0.32
N ASN A 500 -12.60 15.97 -0.31
CA ASN A 500 -11.70 16.36 0.78
C ASN A 500 -11.60 17.89 0.96
N ARG A 501 -11.93 18.68 -0.06
CA ARG A 501 -12.02 20.15 0.00
C ARG A 501 -13.43 20.64 0.35
N GLY A 502 -14.38 19.73 0.62
CA GLY A 502 -15.78 20.03 0.88
C GLY A 502 -16.64 20.25 -0.36
N ASP A 503 -16.09 20.08 -1.58
CA ASP A 503 -16.83 20.28 -2.83
C ASP A 503 -17.52 18.99 -3.28
N ALA A 504 -18.72 18.75 -2.73
CA ALA A 504 -19.51 17.57 -3.02
C ALA A 504 -20.03 17.55 -4.49
N ASP A 505 -20.26 18.71 -5.10
CA ASP A 505 -20.76 18.83 -6.48
C ASP A 505 -19.72 18.45 -7.52
N GLN A 506 -18.48 18.92 -7.34
CA GLN A 506 -17.36 18.47 -8.17
C GLN A 506 -17.08 16.98 -7.94
N ALA A 507 -17.22 16.47 -6.72
CA ALA A 507 -17.08 15.05 -6.43
C ALA A 507 -18.11 14.20 -7.17
N LEU A 508 -19.40 14.58 -7.14
CA LEU A 508 -20.48 13.89 -7.86
C LEU A 508 -20.30 13.94 -9.38
N ARG A 509 -19.89 15.08 -9.95
CA ARG A 509 -19.58 15.20 -11.39
C ARG A 509 -18.43 14.28 -11.82
N SER A 510 -17.38 14.23 -11.01
CA SER A 510 -16.22 13.37 -11.26
C SER A 510 -16.60 11.90 -11.13
N ALA A 511 -17.43 11.54 -10.15
CA ALA A 511 -17.95 10.19 -9.97
C ALA A 511 -18.82 9.74 -11.16
N ALA A 512 -19.66 10.62 -11.70
CA ALA A 512 -20.44 10.34 -12.90
C ALA A 512 -19.55 10.13 -14.14
N ALA A 513 -18.46 10.90 -14.28
CA ALA A 513 -17.47 10.69 -15.34
C ALA A 513 -16.74 9.34 -15.18
N ALA A 514 -16.37 8.98 -13.95
CA ALA A 514 -15.77 7.68 -13.65
C ALA A 514 -16.72 6.51 -14.00
N TYR A 515 -17.99 6.63 -13.64
CA TYR A 515 -19.01 5.62 -13.94
C TYR A 515 -19.27 5.46 -15.44
N ARG A 516 -19.27 6.56 -16.21
CA ARG A 516 -19.36 6.50 -17.69
C ARG A 516 -18.12 5.84 -18.32
N ALA A 517 -16.95 6.06 -17.73
CA ALA A 517 -15.73 5.40 -18.18
C ALA A 517 -15.80 3.90 -17.88
N ASP A 518 -16.10 3.51 -16.64
CA ASP A 518 -16.23 2.10 -16.25
C ASP A 518 -17.37 1.91 -15.25
N ALA A 519 -18.54 1.45 -15.75
CA ALA A 519 -19.71 1.21 -14.91
C ALA A 519 -19.48 0.13 -13.84
N ALA A 520 -18.54 -0.80 -14.09
CA ALA A 520 -18.15 -1.82 -13.12
C ALA A 520 -17.28 -1.28 -11.96
N ASN A 521 -16.92 0.00 -11.97
CA ASN A 521 -16.04 0.58 -10.95
C ASN A 521 -16.82 0.92 -9.68
N THR A 522 -16.78 0.02 -8.70
CA THR A 522 -17.40 0.22 -7.38
C THR A 522 -16.84 1.43 -6.62
N ASN A 523 -15.65 1.94 -6.97
CA ASN A 523 -15.12 3.15 -6.33
C ASN A 523 -15.89 4.40 -6.78
N ALA A 524 -16.41 4.42 -8.00
CA ALA A 524 -17.25 5.51 -8.50
C ALA A 524 -18.57 5.57 -7.72
N THR A 525 -19.24 4.43 -7.53
CA THR A 525 -20.49 4.37 -6.76
C THR A 525 -20.27 4.66 -5.27
N ARG A 526 -19.16 4.21 -4.68
CA ARG A 526 -18.77 4.61 -3.31
C ARG A 526 -18.53 6.12 -3.18
N LEU A 527 -17.90 6.74 -4.18
CA LEU A 527 -17.72 8.19 -4.21
C LEU A 527 -19.06 8.92 -4.32
N ILE A 528 -20.01 8.40 -5.11
CA ILE A 528 -21.39 8.95 -5.16
C ILE A 528 -22.03 8.90 -3.78
N LEU A 529 -21.92 7.79 -3.04
CA LEU A 529 -22.49 7.67 -1.70
C LEU A 529 -21.87 8.67 -0.71
N GLY A 530 -20.54 8.77 -0.67
CA GLY A 530 -19.85 9.70 0.24
C GLY A 530 -20.14 11.17 -0.06
N ALA A 531 -20.07 11.55 -1.34
CA ALA A 531 -20.40 12.91 -1.77
C ALA A 531 -21.90 13.21 -1.60
N GLY A 532 -22.76 12.23 -1.85
CA GLY A 532 -24.20 12.31 -1.66
C GLY A 532 -24.56 12.59 -0.21
N VAL A 533 -24.01 11.86 0.76
CA VAL A 533 -24.23 12.13 2.19
C VAL A 533 -23.81 13.55 2.58
N THR A 534 -22.61 13.98 2.15
CA THR A 534 -22.10 15.33 2.45
C THR A 534 -23.03 16.41 1.87
N LYS A 535 -23.47 16.22 0.62
CA LYS A 535 -24.40 17.14 -0.04
C LYS A 535 -25.76 17.16 0.65
N LEU A 536 -26.31 16.00 1.01
CA LEU A 536 -27.58 15.91 1.73
C LEU A 536 -27.52 16.59 3.10
N GLN A 537 -26.40 16.48 3.82
CA GLN A 537 -26.20 17.20 5.08
C GLN A 537 -26.19 18.71 4.88
N ASN A 538 -25.46 19.20 3.87
CA ASN A 538 -25.42 20.63 3.54
C ASN A 538 -26.81 21.18 3.18
N LEU A 539 -27.57 20.43 2.38
CA LEU A 539 -28.93 20.79 1.99
C LEU A 539 -29.90 20.76 3.19
N ALA A 540 -29.79 19.73 4.05
CA ALA A 540 -30.62 19.60 5.25
C ALA A 540 -30.37 20.72 6.29
N ASN A 541 -29.14 21.21 6.37
CA ASN A 541 -28.74 22.28 7.29
C ASN A 541 -29.02 23.70 6.73
N THR A 542 -29.65 23.82 5.56
CA THR A 542 -29.99 25.12 4.97
C THR A 542 -31.15 25.76 5.74
N PRO A 543 -30.98 26.96 6.34
CA PRO A 543 -31.97 27.56 7.26
C PRO A 543 -33.37 27.79 6.66
N THR A 544 -33.43 28.05 5.35
CA THR A 544 -34.68 28.26 4.60
C THR A 544 -34.62 27.54 3.26
N PRO A 545 -35.07 26.26 3.20
CA PRO A 545 -35.04 25.48 1.97
C PRO A 545 -35.97 26.05 0.89
N THR A 546 -35.47 26.25 -0.33
CA THR A 546 -36.30 26.64 -1.48
C THR A 546 -36.89 25.41 -2.18
N ALA A 547 -37.83 25.60 -3.12
CA ALA A 547 -38.33 24.51 -3.95
C ALA A 547 -37.20 23.82 -4.75
N ASP A 548 -36.19 24.60 -5.17
CA ASP A 548 -34.99 24.08 -5.82
C ASP A 548 -34.15 23.24 -4.85
N THR A 549 -33.95 23.70 -3.61
CA THR A 549 -33.24 22.94 -2.55
C THR A 549 -33.94 21.60 -2.28
N GLN A 550 -35.28 21.59 -2.21
CA GLN A 550 -36.05 20.36 -1.98
C GLN A 550 -35.94 19.40 -3.17
N THR A 551 -35.99 19.92 -4.39
CA THR A 551 -35.82 19.13 -5.63
C THR A 551 -34.42 18.54 -5.70
N GLU A 552 -33.40 19.32 -5.38
CA GLU A 552 -32.01 18.88 -5.35
C GLU A 552 -31.76 17.84 -4.25
N PHE A 553 -32.37 18.02 -3.07
CA PHE A 553 -32.34 17.03 -2.01
C PHE A 553 -32.94 15.69 -2.48
N ALA A 554 -34.15 15.72 -3.04
CA ALA A 554 -34.83 14.52 -3.55
C ALA A 554 -34.02 13.80 -4.65
N ASN A 555 -33.45 14.57 -5.58
CA ASN A 555 -32.58 14.04 -6.64
C ASN A 555 -31.32 13.39 -6.07
N THR A 556 -30.68 14.03 -5.09
CA THR A 556 -29.47 13.52 -4.44
C THR A 556 -29.76 12.24 -3.65
N VAL A 557 -30.91 12.16 -2.98
CA VAL A 557 -31.38 10.92 -2.32
C VAL A 557 -31.56 9.80 -3.33
N SER A 558 -32.31 10.05 -4.41
CA SER A 558 -32.59 9.05 -5.45
C SER A 558 -31.29 8.52 -6.08
N GLN A 559 -30.37 9.41 -6.45
CA GLN A 559 -29.08 9.06 -7.02
C GLN A 559 -28.23 8.23 -6.04
N SER A 560 -28.17 8.63 -4.77
CA SER A 560 -27.37 7.94 -3.74
C SER A 560 -27.91 6.55 -3.45
N ILE A 561 -29.24 6.39 -3.33
CA ILE A 561 -29.87 5.09 -3.10
C ILE A 561 -29.64 4.16 -4.30
N ALA A 562 -29.86 4.65 -5.53
CA ALA A 562 -29.65 3.87 -6.74
C ALA A 562 -28.19 3.37 -6.84
N ALA A 563 -27.22 4.27 -6.64
CA ALA A 563 -25.80 3.91 -6.65
C ALA A 563 -25.43 2.92 -5.54
N GLY A 564 -26.02 3.05 -4.35
CA GLY A 564 -25.78 2.14 -3.23
C GLY A 564 -26.36 0.74 -3.46
N LEU A 565 -27.57 0.64 -4.00
CA LEU A 565 -28.19 -0.65 -4.34
C LEU A 565 -27.42 -1.37 -5.44
N GLU A 566 -26.96 -0.64 -6.46
CA GLU A 566 -26.11 -1.18 -7.52
C GLU A 566 -24.75 -1.65 -6.99
N ALA A 567 -24.10 -0.85 -6.15
CA ALA A 567 -22.83 -1.24 -5.53
C ALA A 567 -22.99 -2.49 -4.65
N ALA A 568 -24.08 -2.57 -3.87
CA ALA A 568 -24.37 -3.72 -3.01
C ALA A 568 -24.76 -4.99 -3.77
N SER A 569 -25.25 -4.88 -5.01
CA SER A 569 -25.58 -6.02 -5.87
C SER A 569 -24.36 -6.54 -6.63
N THR A 570 -23.45 -5.64 -7.03
CA THR A 570 -22.21 -5.99 -7.74
C THR A 570 -21.11 -6.51 -6.82
N THR A 571 -21.12 -6.14 -5.54
CA THR A 571 -20.13 -6.58 -4.54
C THR A 571 -20.80 -7.19 -3.30
N PRO A 572 -21.42 -8.38 -3.42
CA PRO A 572 -22.29 -8.93 -2.39
C PRO A 572 -21.58 -9.30 -1.08
N ARG A 573 -20.25 -9.48 -1.12
CA ARG A 573 -19.38 -9.78 0.03
C ARG A 573 -18.69 -8.55 0.63
N ASP A 574 -18.86 -7.37 0.03
CA ASP A 574 -18.30 -6.14 0.55
C ASP A 574 -19.30 -5.46 1.48
N TYR A 575 -18.91 -5.23 2.74
CA TYR A 575 -19.75 -4.51 3.70
C TYR A 575 -19.86 -3.01 3.36
N ARG A 576 -18.90 -2.44 2.64
CA ARG A 576 -18.76 -0.98 2.49
C ARG A 576 -19.95 -0.35 1.75
N PRO A 577 -20.45 -0.91 0.63
CA PRO A 577 -21.63 -0.36 -0.04
C PRO A 577 -22.90 -0.42 0.81
N VAL A 578 -23.16 -1.55 1.48
CA VAL A 578 -24.35 -1.69 2.32
C VAL A 578 -24.27 -0.81 3.56
N PHE A 579 -23.07 -0.65 4.14
CA PHE A 579 -22.81 0.25 5.24
C PHE A 579 -23.00 1.72 4.84
N ALA A 580 -22.45 2.14 3.71
CA ALA A 580 -22.60 3.49 3.20
C ALA A 580 -24.05 3.82 2.81
N LEU A 581 -24.78 2.87 2.20
CA LEU A 581 -26.22 3.01 1.96
C LEU A 581 -27.02 3.09 3.27
N GLY A 582 -26.62 2.31 4.28
CA GLY A 582 -27.16 2.42 5.65
C GLY A 582 -27.00 3.82 6.23
N ASN A 583 -25.85 4.48 6.01
CA ASN A 583 -25.62 5.86 6.44
C ASN A 583 -26.57 6.85 5.74
N VAL A 584 -26.86 6.66 4.45
CA VAL A 584 -27.85 7.47 3.72
C VAL A 584 -29.23 7.31 4.36
N TYR A 585 -29.68 6.08 4.60
CA TYR A 585 -30.98 5.85 5.26
C TYR A 585 -31.01 6.32 6.71
N ASN A 586 -29.89 6.27 7.44
CA ASN A 586 -29.80 6.81 8.79
C ASN A 586 -30.01 8.34 8.80
N LEU A 587 -29.43 9.06 7.84
CA LEU A 587 -29.70 10.49 7.66
C LEU A 587 -31.19 10.73 7.40
N LEU A 588 -31.80 9.96 6.50
CA LEU A 588 -33.24 10.07 6.22
C LEU A 588 -34.12 9.71 7.43
N ALA A 589 -33.69 8.75 8.26
CA ALA A 589 -34.37 8.40 9.50
C ALA A 589 -34.32 9.55 10.52
N SER A 590 -33.20 10.26 10.61
CA SER A 590 -33.08 11.46 11.45
C SER A 590 -33.99 12.61 11.02
N LEU A 591 -34.41 12.61 9.74
CA LEU A 591 -35.37 13.54 9.16
C LEU A 591 -36.82 12.99 9.18
N ASN A 592 -37.07 11.89 9.90
CA ASN A 592 -38.38 11.22 10.02
C ASN A 592 -38.99 10.76 8.68
N VAL A 593 -38.16 10.38 7.70
CA VAL A 593 -38.64 9.81 6.43
C VAL A 593 -39.19 8.40 6.65
N GLN A 594 -40.41 8.14 6.18
CA GLN A 594 -41.10 6.86 6.36
C GLN A 594 -40.30 5.68 5.79
N GLY A 595 -40.15 4.61 6.58
CA GLY A 595 -39.42 3.39 6.19
C GLY A 595 -37.89 3.50 6.19
N ALA A 596 -37.33 4.70 6.39
CA ALA A 596 -35.88 4.89 6.38
C ALA A 596 -35.17 4.18 7.55
N TYR A 597 -35.77 4.18 8.74
CA TYR A 597 -35.23 3.47 9.91
C TYR A 597 -35.07 1.96 9.66
N GLU A 598 -36.13 1.29 9.17
CA GLU A 598 -36.09 -0.16 8.91
C GLU A 598 -35.09 -0.54 7.83
N ASN A 599 -34.97 0.29 6.78
CA ASN A 599 -33.97 0.11 5.73
C ASN A 599 -32.54 0.27 6.29
N ALA A 600 -32.29 1.32 7.09
CA ALA A 600 -31.00 1.53 7.73
C ALA A 600 -30.61 0.36 8.63
N ARG A 601 -31.54 -0.09 9.49
CA ARG A 601 -31.33 -1.21 10.41
C ARG A 601 -30.97 -2.50 9.67
N THR A 602 -31.75 -2.83 8.63
CA THR A 602 -31.52 -4.03 7.81
C THR A 602 -30.16 -4.00 7.11
N LEU A 603 -29.78 -2.85 6.55
CA LEU A 603 -28.50 -2.67 5.87
C LEU A 603 -27.31 -2.75 6.83
N TYR A 604 -27.43 -2.17 8.02
CA TYR A 604 -26.38 -2.28 9.03
C TYR A 604 -26.26 -3.72 9.57
N GLN A 605 -27.37 -4.43 9.80
CA GLN A 605 -27.33 -5.84 10.18
C GLN A 605 -26.65 -6.70 9.11
N ARG A 606 -26.94 -6.44 7.83
CA ARG A 606 -26.22 -7.07 6.72
C ARG A 606 -24.73 -6.70 6.72
N ALA A 607 -24.38 -5.45 7.04
CA ALA A 607 -22.98 -5.03 7.14
C ALA A 607 -22.25 -5.74 8.29
N VAL A 608 -22.88 -5.94 9.46
CA VAL A 608 -22.33 -6.75 10.56
C VAL A 608 -22.09 -8.18 10.13
N ALA A 609 -23.02 -8.79 9.40
CA ALA A 609 -22.84 -10.16 8.90
C ALA A 609 -21.68 -10.30 7.91
N LEU A 610 -21.34 -9.24 7.18
CA LEU A 610 -20.22 -9.20 6.22
C LEU A 610 -18.88 -8.84 6.89
N ASN A 611 -18.88 -8.04 7.95
CA ASN A 611 -17.69 -7.65 8.70
C ASN A 611 -17.97 -7.69 10.21
N PRO A 612 -17.98 -8.89 10.82
CA PRO A 612 -18.44 -9.08 12.19
C PRO A 612 -17.51 -8.47 13.24
N THR A 613 -16.28 -8.14 12.87
CA THR A 613 -15.27 -7.59 13.77
C THR A 613 -15.12 -6.07 13.65
N ASN A 614 -15.97 -5.38 12.88
CA ASN A 614 -15.90 -3.93 12.72
C ASN A 614 -16.72 -3.18 13.79
N PRO A 615 -16.08 -2.50 14.76
CA PRO A 615 -16.79 -1.79 15.82
C PRO A 615 -17.57 -0.56 15.31
N ALA A 616 -17.21 0.00 14.15
CA ALA A 616 -17.90 1.16 13.59
C ALA A 616 -19.33 0.83 13.14
N ILE A 617 -19.59 -0.41 12.72
CA ILE A 617 -20.94 -0.82 12.25
C ILE A 617 -21.89 -0.94 13.45
N GLU A 618 -21.43 -1.57 14.53
CA GLU A 618 -22.17 -1.63 15.80
C GLU A 618 -22.41 -0.23 16.38
N LEU A 619 -21.42 0.68 16.25
CA LEU A 619 -21.61 2.08 16.63
C LEU A 619 -22.69 2.79 15.78
N SER A 620 -22.74 2.55 14.48
CA SER A 620 -23.78 3.11 13.62
C SER A 620 -25.18 2.57 13.95
N LEU A 621 -25.30 1.29 14.31
CA LEU A 621 -26.54 0.72 14.85
C LEU A 621 -26.95 1.43 16.14
N ALA A 622 -26.01 1.63 17.08
CA ALA A 622 -26.29 2.36 18.31
C ALA A 622 -26.80 3.79 18.06
N ARG A 623 -26.18 4.52 17.11
CA ARG A 623 -26.63 5.88 16.75
C ARG A 623 -28.03 5.86 16.13
N LEU A 624 -28.32 4.89 15.27
CA LEU A 624 -29.64 4.72 14.67
C LEU A 624 -30.72 4.49 15.73
N GLU A 625 -30.46 3.57 16.67
CA GLU A 625 -31.38 3.28 17.79
C GLU A 625 -31.56 4.48 18.71
N ALA A 626 -30.48 5.23 19.01
CA ALA A 626 -30.55 6.45 19.81
C ALA A 626 -31.42 7.53 19.15
N VAL A 627 -31.30 7.73 17.83
CA VAL A 627 -32.13 8.69 17.07
C VAL A 627 -33.62 8.31 17.11
N GLN A 628 -33.94 7.01 17.18
CA GLN A 628 -35.31 6.53 17.33
C GLN A 628 -35.81 6.50 18.78
N GLY A 629 -34.98 6.87 19.77
CA GLY A 629 -35.32 6.84 21.18
C GLY A 629 -35.24 5.45 21.84
N ASN A 630 -34.65 4.46 21.16
CA ASN A 630 -34.48 3.09 21.67
C ASN A 630 -33.20 2.97 22.53
N SER A 631 -33.16 3.68 23.66
CA SER A 631 -31.95 3.80 24.49
C SER A 631 -31.36 2.47 24.96
N ASP A 632 -32.18 1.47 25.28
CA ASP A 632 -31.70 0.14 25.71
C ASP A 632 -30.97 -0.61 24.58
N LEU A 633 -31.51 -0.57 23.36
CA LEU A 633 -30.87 -1.17 22.19
C LEU A 633 -29.59 -0.41 21.83
N ALA A 634 -29.61 0.92 21.92
CA ALA A 634 -28.43 1.74 21.74
C ALA A 634 -27.30 1.31 22.69
N ARG A 635 -27.58 1.15 23.99
CA ARG A 635 -26.58 0.65 24.97
C ARG A 635 -26.03 -0.73 24.60
N GLN A 636 -26.88 -1.66 24.17
CA GLN A 636 -26.44 -3.01 23.77
C GLN A 636 -25.47 -2.96 22.59
N HIS A 637 -25.77 -2.17 21.57
CA HIS A 637 -24.90 -2.00 20.40
C HIS A 637 -23.59 -1.28 20.75
N ILE A 638 -23.62 -0.29 21.65
CA ILE A 638 -22.39 0.33 22.14
C ILE A 638 -21.52 -0.68 22.90
N GLN A 639 -22.12 -1.51 23.76
CA GLN A 639 -21.39 -2.56 24.49
C GLN A 639 -20.73 -3.56 23.54
N LYS A 640 -21.39 -3.93 22.43
CA LYS A 640 -20.79 -4.75 21.37
C LYS A 640 -19.60 -4.05 20.71
N ALA A 641 -19.76 -2.78 20.32
CA ALA A 641 -18.67 -1.99 19.74
C ALA A 641 -17.44 -1.90 20.68
N LEU A 642 -17.67 -1.70 21.98
CA LEU A 642 -16.62 -1.66 23.01
C LEU A 642 -16.02 -3.04 23.30
N THR A 643 -16.78 -4.12 23.14
CA THR A 643 -16.24 -5.48 23.22
C THR A 643 -15.30 -5.77 22.05
N LEU A 644 -15.65 -5.29 20.85
CA LEU A 644 -14.81 -5.40 19.66
C LEU A 644 -13.56 -4.51 19.74
N LYS A 645 -13.70 -3.33 20.35
CA LYS A 645 -12.62 -2.35 20.54
C LYS A 645 -12.81 -1.58 21.86
N PRO A 646 -12.14 -2.00 22.96
CA PRO A 646 -12.35 -1.40 24.28
C PRO A 646 -12.00 0.08 24.39
N ASN A 647 -11.06 0.56 23.57
CA ASN A 647 -10.63 1.95 23.52
C ASN A 647 -11.25 2.73 22.35
N TYR A 648 -12.46 2.37 21.90
CA TYR A 648 -13.12 3.07 20.80
C TYR A 648 -13.75 4.37 21.28
N THR A 649 -13.02 5.48 21.11
CA THR A 649 -13.43 6.81 21.59
C THR A 649 -14.84 7.21 21.17
N ASP A 650 -15.22 6.97 19.91
CA ASP A 650 -16.55 7.39 19.43
C ASP A 650 -17.69 6.62 20.12
N ALA A 651 -17.48 5.34 20.44
CA ALA A 651 -18.44 4.52 21.17
C ALA A 651 -18.51 4.93 22.64
N ILE A 652 -17.36 5.19 23.26
CA ILE A 652 -17.25 5.71 24.62
C ILE A 652 -18.05 7.02 24.76
N LEU A 653 -17.81 7.98 23.86
CA LEU A 653 -18.49 9.27 23.88
C LEU A 653 -19.99 9.13 23.63
N LEU A 654 -20.40 8.18 22.79
CA LEU A 654 -21.82 7.93 22.54
C LEU A 654 -22.55 7.40 23.78
N VAL A 655 -21.93 6.58 24.65
CA VAL A 655 -22.55 6.17 25.93
C VAL A 655 -22.85 7.40 26.77
N VAL A 656 -21.86 8.28 26.92
CA VAL A 656 -22.01 9.49 27.73
C VAL A 656 -23.12 10.38 27.17
N GLN A 657 -23.12 10.62 25.85
CA GLN A 657 -24.16 11.41 25.18
C GLN A 657 -25.55 10.81 25.36
N LEU A 658 -25.67 9.48 25.28
CA LEU A 658 -26.93 8.77 25.46
C LEU A 658 -27.48 8.93 26.88
N GLU A 659 -26.65 8.75 27.92
CA GLU A 659 -27.11 8.92 29.30
C GLU A 659 -27.42 10.37 29.65
N VAL A 660 -26.67 11.34 29.09
CA VAL A 660 -27.01 12.77 29.21
C VAL A 660 -28.35 13.08 28.53
N ALA A 661 -28.59 12.56 27.33
CA ALA A 661 -29.86 12.75 26.62
C ALA A 661 -31.04 12.12 27.37
N ASN A 662 -30.80 11.04 28.11
CA ASN A 662 -31.78 10.40 29.00
C ASN A 662 -31.92 11.10 30.36
N ASN A 663 -31.19 12.20 30.60
CA ASN A 663 -31.14 12.93 31.86
C ASN A 663 -30.64 12.09 33.06
N ASP A 664 -29.84 11.05 32.81
CA ASP A 664 -29.21 10.19 33.83
C ASP A 664 -27.74 10.60 34.02
N ILE A 665 -27.55 11.75 34.67
CA ILE A 665 -26.23 12.31 34.98
C ILE A 665 -25.36 11.36 35.83
N PRO A 666 -25.89 10.64 36.85
CA PRO A 666 -25.10 9.66 37.59
C PRO A 666 -24.51 8.55 36.71
N SER A 667 -25.32 7.94 35.83
CA SER A 667 -24.83 6.91 34.90
C SER A 667 -23.85 7.50 33.88
N ALA A 668 -24.10 8.73 33.40
CA ALA A 668 -23.17 9.43 32.52
C ALA A 668 -21.79 9.63 33.17
N ILE A 669 -21.76 10.04 34.46
CA ILE A 669 -20.52 10.18 35.23
C ILE A 669 -19.82 8.83 35.37
N GLN A 670 -20.56 7.76 35.69
CA GLN A 670 -19.98 6.42 35.81
C GLN A 670 -19.35 5.96 34.49
N ALA A 671 -20.06 6.13 33.37
CA ALA A 671 -19.57 5.78 32.05
C ALA A 671 -18.33 6.61 31.66
N ALA A 672 -18.36 7.92 31.87
CA ALA A 672 -17.23 8.82 31.61
C ALA A 672 -16.02 8.52 32.52
N THR A 673 -16.25 8.07 33.75
CA THR A 673 -15.19 7.65 34.67
C THR A 673 -14.51 6.36 34.19
N ALA A 674 -15.29 5.35 33.82
CA ALA A 674 -14.77 4.11 33.27
C ALA A 674 -13.99 4.35 31.97
N ALA A 675 -14.52 5.23 31.11
CA ALA A 675 -13.86 5.68 29.89
C ALA A 675 -12.51 6.36 30.14
N ALA A 676 -12.44 7.25 31.13
CA ALA A 676 -11.21 7.93 31.51
C ALA A 676 -10.14 6.95 32.03
N GLN A 677 -10.56 5.82 32.63
CA GLN A 677 -9.66 4.75 33.06
C GLN A 677 -9.17 3.88 31.89
N THR A 678 -10.03 3.58 30.91
CA THR A 678 -9.66 2.73 29.76
C THR A 678 -8.89 3.49 28.67
N ALA A 679 -9.10 4.81 28.56
CA ALA A 679 -8.45 5.67 27.57
C ALA A 679 -7.90 6.96 28.20
N PRO A 680 -6.94 6.88 29.14
CA PRO A 680 -6.47 8.03 29.93
C PRO A 680 -5.71 9.10 29.14
N GLY A 681 -5.39 8.85 27.87
CA GLY A 681 -4.70 9.78 26.97
C GLY A 681 -5.63 10.55 26.02
N VAL A 682 -6.95 10.47 26.18
CA VAL A 682 -7.91 11.11 25.27
C VAL A 682 -8.55 12.32 25.94
N ALA A 683 -8.12 13.53 25.57
CA ALA A 683 -8.59 14.77 26.20
C ALA A 683 -10.13 14.96 26.16
N PRO A 684 -10.84 14.64 25.05
CA PRO A 684 -12.30 14.74 25.02
C PRO A 684 -13.03 13.93 26.09
N ILE A 685 -12.51 12.76 26.50
CA ILE A 685 -13.13 11.93 27.55
C ILE A 685 -13.01 12.63 28.91
N TRP A 686 -11.82 13.16 29.23
CA TRP A 686 -11.59 13.91 30.46
C TRP A 686 -12.39 15.21 30.52
N PHE A 687 -12.51 15.90 29.37
CA PHE A 687 -13.36 17.07 29.24
C PHE A 687 -14.83 16.73 29.53
N GLN A 688 -15.37 15.67 28.92
CA GLN A 688 -16.76 15.23 29.17
C GLN A 688 -16.97 14.87 30.65
N LEU A 689 -16.04 14.14 31.27
CA LEU A 689 -16.12 13.83 32.70
C LEU A 689 -16.14 15.10 33.57
N GLY A 690 -15.27 16.06 33.27
CA GLY A 690 -15.21 17.35 33.94
C GLY A 690 -16.48 18.17 33.77
N LEU A 691 -17.03 18.21 32.55
CA LEU A 691 -18.29 18.88 32.24
C LEU A 691 -19.47 18.24 33.00
N LEU A 692 -19.52 16.92 33.10
CA LEU A 692 -20.56 16.22 33.87
C LEU A 692 -20.47 16.54 35.37
N TYR A 693 -19.26 16.55 35.94
CA TYR A 693 -19.07 16.96 37.33
C TYR A 693 -19.46 18.42 37.56
N TYR A 694 -19.08 19.32 36.63
CA TYR A 694 -19.49 20.72 36.67
C TYR A 694 -21.01 20.88 36.66
N SER A 695 -21.70 20.19 35.73
CA SER A 695 -23.15 20.19 35.62
C SER A 695 -23.84 19.57 36.85
N ASN A 696 -23.20 18.60 37.50
CA ASN A 696 -23.66 18.00 38.75
C ASN A 696 -23.30 18.84 40.01
N GLY A 697 -22.64 19.98 39.84
CA GLY A 697 -22.21 20.86 40.94
C GLY A 697 -20.97 20.41 41.72
N ASP A 698 -20.34 19.29 41.34
CA ASP A 698 -19.17 18.72 42.01
C ASP A 698 -17.87 19.33 41.47
N MET A 699 -17.66 20.61 41.78
CA MET A 699 -16.50 21.37 41.30
C MET A 699 -15.16 20.78 41.78
N ALA A 700 -15.17 20.11 42.93
CA ALA A 700 -13.99 19.45 43.48
C ALA A 700 -13.48 18.31 42.58
N LYS A 701 -14.38 17.60 41.88
CA LYS A 701 -14.01 16.59 40.89
C LYS A 701 -13.92 17.12 39.47
N ALA A 702 -14.66 18.19 39.13
CA ALA A 702 -14.60 18.81 37.81
C ALA A 702 -13.20 19.34 37.49
N ILE A 703 -12.58 20.06 38.45
CA ILE A 703 -11.24 20.65 38.31
C ILE A 703 -10.19 19.63 37.87
N PRO A 704 -9.91 18.53 38.62
CA PRO A 704 -8.84 17.59 38.26
C PRO A 704 -9.11 16.87 36.92
N ALA A 705 -10.37 16.64 36.55
CA ALA A 705 -10.71 16.06 35.25
C ALA A 705 -10.42 17.04 34.10
N LEU A 706 -10.77 18.32 34.25
CA LEU A 706 -10.50 19.37 33.26
C LEU A 706 -9.00 19.69 33.16
N GLU A 707 -8.28 19.73 34.29
CA GLU A 707 -6.82 19.84 34.31
C GLU A 707 -6.16 18.68 33.57
N ARG A 708 -6.68 17.45 33.72
CA ARG A 708 -6.17 16.31 32.99
C ARG A 708 -6.40 16.45 31.48
N ALA A 709 -7.57 16.94 31.05
CA ALA A 709 -7.83 17.25 29.65
C ALA A 709 -6.82 18.27 29.09
N LEU A 710 -6.53 19.34 29.84
CA LEU A 710 -5.55 20.36 29.45
C LEU A 710 -4.10 19.88 29.50
N SER A 711 -3.76 18.94 30.39
CA SER A 711 -2.43 18.31 30.39
C SER A 711 -2.15 17.48 29.13
N ILE A 712 -3.22 17.00 28.47
CA ILE A 712 -3.15 16.23 27.22
C ILE A 712 -3.23 17.17 26.02
N THR A 713 -4.19 18.09 26.02
CA THR A 713 -4.39 19.10 24.96
C THR A 713 -4.40 20.48 25.60
N PRO A 714 -3.23 21.15 25.70
CA PRO A 714 -3.12 22.46 26.35
C PRO A 714 -4.02 23.53 25.76
N GLU A 715 -4.35 23.46 24.46
CA GLU A 715 -5.18 24.45 23.76
C GLU A 715 -6.66 24.10 23.70
N TYR A 716 -7.13 23.15 24.51
CA TYR A 716 -8.54 22.77 24.53
C TYR A 716 -9.40 23.90 25.15
N ALA A 717 -9.91 24.79 24.29
CA ALA A 717 -10.57 26.03 24.65
C ALA A 717 -11.77 25.82 25.58
N ASN A 718 -12.66 24.89 25.24
CA ASN A 718 -13.81 24.56 26.10
C ASN A 718 -13.37 23.98 27.45
N ALA A 719 -12.30 23.19 27.52
CA ALA A 719 -11.78 22.71 28.81
C ALA A 719 -11.21 23.84 29.68
N LYS A 720 -10.49 24.82 29.10
CA LYS A 720 -10.03 26.03 29.82
C LYS A 720 -11.21 26.83 30.35
N TYR A 721 -12.24 27.03 29.52
CA TYR A 721 -13.44 27.78 29.88
C TYR A 721 -14.14 27.16 31.10
N PHE A 722 -14.45 25.87 31.06
CA PHE A 722 -15.12 25.19 32.19
C PHE A 722 -14.22 25.04 33.41
N LEU A 723 -12.89 24.95 33.24
CA LEU A 723 -11.95 24.94 34.36
C LEU A 723 -11.94 26.28 35.09
N GLY A 724 -11.94 27.40 34.35
CA GLY A 724 -12.03 28.74 34.91
C GLY A 724 -13.30 28.93 35.73
N LEU A 725 -14.46 28.50 35.21
CA LEU A 725 -15.72 28.55 35.96
C LEU A 725 -15.71 27.67 37.21
N SER A 726 -15.13 26.47 37.10
CA SER A 726 -15.01 25.54 38.24
C SER A 726 -14.13 26.13 39.34
N TYR A 727 -13.04 26.83 38.99
CA TYR A 727 -12.20 27.55 39.95
C TYR A 727 -12.92 28.72 40.61
N TYR A 728 -13.64 29.52 39.82
CA TYR A 728 -14.44 30.61 40.37
C TYR A 728 -15.47 30.11 41.38
N ALA A 729 -16.20 29.03 41.06
CA ALA A 729 -17.19 28.42 41.95
C ALA A 729 -16.57 27.90 43.27
N GLN A 730 -15.29 27.51 43.25
CA GLN A 730 -14.51 27.11 44.44
C GLN A 730 -13.80 28.29 45.13
N LYS A 731 -14.14 29.53 44.79
CA LYS A 731 -13.51 30.76 45.31
C LYS A 731 -12.01 30.88 45.02
N ARG A 732 -11.50 30.18 44.01
CA ARG A 732 -10.12 30.27 43.51
C ARG A 732 -10.03 31.29 42.37
N THR A 733 -10.39 32.53 42.66
CA THR A 733 -10.56 33.58 41.63
C THR A 733 -9.27 33.88 40.85
N GLU A 734 -8.10 33.85 41.49
CA GLU A 734 -6.82 34.07 40.79
C GLU A 734 -6.54 32.99 39.73
N ASP A 735 -6.84 31.72 40.05
CA ASP A 735 -6.66 30.61 39.11
C ASP A 735 -7.68 30.68 37.97
N ALA A 736 -8.92 31.08 38.27
CA ALA A 736 -9.96 31.32 37.28
C ALA A 736 -9.53 32.40 36.28
N THR A 737 -9.05 33.55 36.77
CA THR A 737 -8.57 34.66 35.95
C THR A 737 -7.46 34.20 35.00
N LYS A 738 -6.47 33.43 35.49
CA LYS A 738 -5.39 32.90 34.63
C LYS A 738 -5.92 32.05 33.47
N GLN A 739 -6.90 31.18 33.70
CA GLN A 739 -7.45 30.33 32.64
C GLN A 739 -8.18 31.16 31.57
N PHE A 740 -8.96 32.16 32.00
CA PHE A 740 -9.69 33.02 31.07
C PHE A 740 -8.78 33.99 30.31
N GLU A 741 -7.76 34.56 30.96
CA GLU A 741 -6.73 35.37 30.29
C GLU A 741 -5.96 34.55 29.24
N ASP A 742 -5.64 33.30 29.55
CA ASP A 742 -4.97 32.41 28.59
C ASP A 742 -5.89 32.03 27.43
N LEU A 743 -7.17 31.76 27.70
CA LEU A 743 -8.19 31.51 26.69
C LEU A 743 -8.42 32.73 25.77
N GLN A 744 -8.35 33.96 26.32
CA GLN A 744 -8.49 35.20 25.54
C GLN A 744 -7.35 35.37 24.52
N LYS A 745 -6.13 34.90 24.81
CA LYS A 745 -5.01 34.97 23.86
C LYS A 745 -5.30 34.19 22.57
N THR A 746 -5.98 33.05 22.69
CA THR A 746 -6.33 32.20 21.55
C THR A 746 -7.69 32.54 20.94
N ASN A 747 -8.56 33.23 21.69
CA ASN A 747 -9.91 33.64 21.26
C ASN A 747 -10.15 35.14 21.54
N PRO A 748 -9.38 36.04 20.91
CA PRO A 748 -9.39 37.46 21.26
C PRO A 748 -10.74 38.14 21.00
N ASP A 749 -11.49 37.67 19.99
CA ASP A 749 -12.76 38.25 19.56
C ASP A 749 -13.98 37.68 20.31
N ASN A 750 -13.78 36.74 21.24
CA ASN A 750 -14.89 36.14 21.97
C ASN A 750 -15.41 37.11 23.05
N SER A 751 -16.56 37.73 22.77
CA SER A 751 -17.20 38.74 23.63
C SER A 751 -17.61 38.19 25.01
N GLU A 752 -17.90 36.89 25.10
CA GLU A 752 -18.23 36.23 26.36
C GLU A 752 -17.01 36.10 27.27
N VAL A 753 -15.88 35.66 26.74
CA VAL A 753 -14.62 35.56 27.50
C VAL A 753 -14.20 36.94 28.01
N GLN A 754 -14.32 37.99 27.18
CA GLN A 754 -14.05 39.37 27.60
C GLN A 754 -14.97 39.84 28.73
N LEU A 755 -16.27 39.54 28.64
CA LEU A 755 -17.24 39.88 29.68
C LEU A 755 -16.91 39.19 31.01
N VAL A 756 -16.61 37.88 30.96
CA VAL A 756 -16.25 37.10 32.14
C VAL A 756 -15.01 37.66 32.82
N ILE A 757 -13.95 37.98 32.08
CA ILE A 757 -12.74 38.61 32.61
C ILE A 757 -13.04 39.97 33.25
N SER A 758 -13.79 40.83 32.54
CA SER A 758 -14.16 42.17 33.02
C SER A 758 -14.95 42.11 34.33
N ASN A 759 -15.92 41.19 34.40
CA ASN A 759 -16.73 40.98 35.60
C ASN A 759 -15.90 40.47 36.78
N MET A 760 -15.05 39.46 36.56
CA MET A 760 -14.18 38.92 37.61
C MET A 760 -13.18 39.97 38.11
N ALA A 761 -12.60 40.78 37.22
CA ALA A 761 -11.72 41.90 37.59
C ALA A 761 -12.44 42.98 38.42
N ALA A 762 -13.73 43.19 38.16
CA ALA A 762 -14.58 44.08 38.94
C ALA A 762 -15.17 43.46 40.22
N GLY A 763 -14.77 42.22 40.58
CA GLY A 763 -15.28 41.50 41.74
C GLY A 763 -16.75 41.07 41.62
N ARG A 764 -17.27 40.97 40.39
CA ARG A 764 -18.64 40.55 40.08
C ARG A 764 -18.66 39.11 39.60
N GLU A 765 -19.84 38.48 39.68
CA GLU A 765 -20.08 37.16 39.10
C GLU A 765 -19.73 37.12 37.59
N PRO A 766 -19.16 36.03 37.05
CA PRO A 766 -18.69 35.92 35.67
C PRO A 766 -19.70 36.39 34.62
N PHE A 767 -20.99 36.10 34.85
CA PHE A 767 -22.10 36.43 33.95
C PHE A 767 -22.93 37.65 34.41
N ALA A 768 -22.40 38.49 35.29
CA ALA A 768 -23.10 39.72 35.69
C ALA A 768 -23.36 40.62 34.47
N SER A 769 -24.57 41.17 34.39
CA SER A 769 -24.99 42.04 33.28
C SER A 769 -25.00 41.38 31.88
N SER A 770 -25.03 40.04 31.82
CA SER A 770 -25.18 39.33 30.54
C SER A 770 -26.61 39.41 30.00
N THR A 771 -26.76 39.66 28.70
CA THR A 771 -28.05 39.55 27.99
C THR A 771 -28.09 38.23 27.23
N PRO A 772 -29.26 37.53 27.16
CA PRO A 772 -29.41 36.35 26.32
C PRO A 772 -28.87 36.64 24.91
N PRO A 773 -28.00 35.79 24.35
CA PRO A 773 -27.83 34.37 24.65
C PRO A 773 -26.87 34.00 25.80
N LEU A 774 -26.25 34.96 26.49
CA LEU A 774 -25.16 34.75 27.45
C LEU A 774 -25.62 34.36 28.88
N SER A 775 -26.49 33.35 29.03
CA SER A 775 -26.88 32.78 30.33
C SER A 775 -25.82 31.82 30.89
N PRO A 776 -25.79 31.45 32.19
CA PRO A 776 -24.87 30.44 32.70
C PRO A 776 -24.86 29.15 31.86
N PRO A 777 -23.72 28.46 31.69
CA PRO A 777 -23.60 27.37 30.72
C PRO A 777 -24.51 26.16 30.99
N GLN A 778 -25.01 25.99 32.22
CA GLN A 778 -25.77 24.80 32.65
C GLN A 778 -27.08 24.56 31.87
N GLY A 779 -27.55 25.52 31.06
CA GLY A 779 -28.77 25.39 30.25
C GLY A 779 -28.57 25.55 28.74
N ARG A 780 -27.32 25.58 28.24
CA ARG A 780 -27.03 25.82 26.82
C ARG A 780 -26.97 24.50 26.04
N THR A 781 -27.49 24.53 24.81
CA THR A 781 -27.41 23.40 23.86
C THR A 781 -26.17 23.45 22.98
N SER A 782 -25.41 24.54 23.01
CA SER A 782 -24.17 24.74 22.24
C SER A 782 -22.97 25.02 23.14
N ALA A 783 -21.79 24.62 22.68
CA ALA A 783 -20.54 24.94 23.35
C ALA A 783 -20.30 26.47 23.39
N PRO A 784 -19.74 27.02 24.47
CA PRO A 784 -19.48 28.45 24.62
C PRO A 784 -18.36 28.94 23.68
N ILE A 785 -17.39 28.08 23.34
CA ILE A 785 -16.35 28.38 22.36
C ILE A 785 -16.55 27.49 21.13
N PRO A 786 -16.83 28.07 19.94
CA PRO A 786 -16.79 27.32 18.69
C PRO A 786 -15.33 26.92 18.39
N GLU A 787 -15.10 25.64 18.15
CA GLU A 787 -13.78 25.07 17.82
C GLU A 787 -13.46 25.13 16.33
#